data_AF-A0A7K3SPC4-F1
#
_entry.id   AF-A0A7K3SPC4-F1
#
_cell.length_a   1.000
_cell.length_b   1.000
_cell.length_c   1.000
_cell.angle_alpha   90.00
_cell.angle_beta   90.00
_cell.angle_gamma   90.00
#
_symmetry.space_group_name_H-M   'P 1'
#
loop_
_entity.id
_entity.type
_entity.pdbx_description
1 polymer ?
#
loop_
_entity_poly.entity_id
_entity_poly.type
_entity_poly.pdbx_seq_one_letter_code
_entity_poly.pdbx_strand_id
1 'polypeptide(L)'
;MGTNAKAGHAAYAIAPTGASGDVGVSSDDALVQHLAAVCAHAVEPANAAEEDLKFVAGIVAGGVDPDDPHGPPAIDLPDDPVGGYGVFSAAVATALAAENQLSDTEAELYQQQLQALSAEYLAGLTSGELQAIAAASGFENSALVGFTGQPPHPLAVWLDPAIPADAEAKKKIQALAQARHDALCAGQAVNGKALGQWDLATTATALPDGFDSWPATEADLAEVQAQFDDVATLVAQHGAKPEQVAQLLHWENRIATAQNTEPGADYGTATAAARHHVDELLGSVTAAQLSSAVTAAKQQGQITDAQLQTLDAHQVLQLVRASTPAAERRDIADTVAERTALLANSATCAANVSAALAGPISTSNAGALVQDLRAIAEVHTAAEAWDTFIAAPLNQAVMHSGQAKVLAWADNQKVGDLRKFISDTGIATTAEAAKATKSKLGKLLQGHLNASAATVSTAKNEPAPAPAVSGGSQQNAKPASRFGRQHAQLVAALQQAQAAHAAIPKPMDAATVAAWDFGPGKPADLGGIHPKTLHTGPDGSTWMAKREGKPHGGAITHTEAAASRLAARAGLPVVPVYATKVDGQPVSVQPLVTGAKPISGSASSWSQADVDEIVRLHVTSWALGNHDAYSDNVLRTKTGGLVPIDQGQAFKFFGSDKLGLGYRPGPTAVYQQVYDAHLAGQLGKGVQVNPAAAHSVIRRLEAVPDAEWRATLHTVAHAGAAQNLTWVAPMRARAAKTHGVAESAVTTSQIAEAFLDHAVERKKNLRRDFVGFFTEDLKIASAAALQHLGKG
;
A
#
# COMPACT_ATOMS: atom_id res chain seq x y z
N MET A 1 39.66 -38.26 35.39
CA MET A 1 40.09 -39.61 34.94
C MET A 1 39.19 -39.96 33.76
N GLY A 2 39.52 -39.59 32.52
CA GLY A 2 40.50 -40.27 31.65
C GLY A 2 39.80 -41.45 30.96
N THR A 3 39.16 -41.26 29.79
CA THR A 3 39.66 -41.48 28.41
C THR A 3 39.05 -42.71 27.77
N ASN A 4 38.43 -42.55 26.59
CA ASN A 4 38.58 -43.33 25.34
C ASN A 4 37.28 -43.25 24.52
N ALA A 5 37.19 -42.56 23.39
CA ALA A 5 37.93 -42.63 22.12
C ALA A 5 37.31 -43.60 21.09
N LYS A 6 37.42 -43.17 19.82
CA LYS A 6 37.30 -43.90 18.53
C LYS A 6 35.89 -43.99 17.94
N ALA A 7 35.64 -43.82 16.65
CA ALA A 7 36.42 -43.55 15.42
C ALA A 7 35.38 -43.19 14.32
N GLY A 8 35.64 -42.60 13.15
CA GLY A 8 36.86 -42.32 12.39
C GLY A 8 36.62 -42.59 10.90
N HIS A 9 36.99 -41.61 10.06
CA HIS A 9 37.42 -41.71 8.64
C HIS A 9 36.34 -42.01 7.56
N ALA A 10 36.41 -41.53 6.31
CA ALA A 10 37.56 -41.08 5.52
C ALA A 10 37.19 -40.05 4.43
N ALA A 11 38.21 -39.28 4.04
CA ALA A 11 38.28 -38.46 2.83
C ALA A 11 38.56 -39.31 1.59
N TYR A 12 38.16 -38.83 0.41
CA TYR A 12 38.87 -39.05 -0.85
C TYR A 12 38.93 -37.74 -1.64
N ALA A 13 40.15 -37.28 -1.87
CA ALA A 13 40.48 -36.29 -2.89
C ALA A 13 40.77 -37.03 -4.21
N ILE A 14 40.53 -36.35 -5.34
CA ILE A 14 41.37 -36.20 -6.55
C ILE A 14 40.46 -35.78 -7.72
N ALA A 15 40.65 -34.56 -8.21
CA ALA A 15 40.37 -34.15 -9.60
C ALA A 15 41.64 -34.44 -10.44
N PRO A 16 41.63 -34.56 -11.80
CA PRO A 16 40.81 -33.75 -12.71
C PRO A 16 40.38 -34.38 -14.08
N THR A 17 39.67 -33.53 -14.85
CA THR A 17 39.46 -33.50 -16.32
C THR A 17 38.53 -34.50 -17.02
N GLY A 18 37.45 -33.94 -17.59
CA GLY A 18 36.61 -34.53 -18.63
C GLY A 18 35.49 -33.54 -19.01
N ALA A 19 35.55 -32.99 -20.22
CA ALA A 19 34.77 -31.86 -20.71
C ALA A 19 33.31 -32.21 -21.10
N SER A 20 32.57 -31.12 -21.34
CA SER A 20 31.32 -30.96 -22.11
C SER A 20 29.98 -31.23 -21.40
N GLY A 21 29.20 -30.15 -21.29
CA GLY A 21 27.84 -30.10 -20.75
C GLY A 21 27.44 -28.66 -20.46
N ASP A 22 27.47 -27.82 -21.50
CA ASP A 22 27.16 -26.40 -21.47
C ASP A 22 25.66 -26.18 -21.18
N VAL A 23 25.34 -25.51 -20.07
CA VAL A 23 24.08 -24.79 -19.88
C VAL A 23 24.50 -23.40 -19.41
N GLY A 24 24.68 -22.51 -20.38
CA GLY A 24 25.03 -21.12 -20.14
C GLY A 24 23.94 -20.42 -19.32
N VAL A 25 24.25 -20.09 -18.09
CA VAL A 25 23.67 -18.91 -17.44
C VAL A 25 24.41 -17.73 -18.05
N SER A 26 23.69 -16.81 -18.71
CA SER A 26 24.29 -15.64 -19.34
C SER A 26 25.10 -14.86 -18.31
N SER A 27 26.27 -14.40 -18.73
CA SER A 27 27.17 -13.54 -17.95
C SER A 27 26.54 -12.21 -17.53
N ASP A 28 25.38 -11.86 -18.08
CA ASP A 28 24.68 -10.60 -17.81
C ASP A 28 23.93 -10.63 -16.48
N ASP A 29 23.41 -11.79 -16.07
CA ASP A 29 22.58 -11.94 -14.86
C ASP A 29 23.41 -11.82 -13.56
N ALA A 30 24.68 -12.25 -13.63
CA ALA A 30 25.64 -12.09 -12.53
C ALA A 30 26.15 -10.65 -12.40
N LEU A 31 26.22 -9.91 -13.51
CA LEU A 31 26.70 -8.54 -13.55
C LEU A 31 25.61 -7.58 -13.05
N VAL A 32 24.34 -7.80 -13.44
CA VAL A 32 23.17 -7.09 -12.88
C VAL A 32 23.00 -7.36 -11.38
N GLN A 33 23.22 -8.59 -10.90
CA GLN A 33 23.19 -8.89 -9.46
C GLN A 33 24.38 -8.30 -8.69
N HIS A 34 25.56 -8.25 -9.30
CA HIS A 34 26.73 -7.61 -8.70
C HIS A 34 26.55 -6.09 -8.63
N LEU A 35 25.95 -5.47 -9.64
CA LEU A 35 25.70 -4.03 -9.64
C LEU A 35 24.55 -3.60 -8.75
N ALA A 36 23.47 -4.39 -8.68
CA ALA A 36 22.42 -4.21 -7.68
C ALA A 36 23.00 -4.29 -6.25
N ALA A 37 24.05 -5.09 -6.04
CA ALA A 37 24.78 -5.15 -4.78
C ALA A 37 25.73 -3.96 -4.56
N VAL A 38 26.30 -3.37 -5.62
CA VAL A 38 27.14 -2.15 -5.55
C VAL A 38 26.28 -0.90 -5.29
N CYS A 39 25.10 -0.77 -5.92
CA CYS A 39 24.14 0.29 -5.63
C CYS A 39 23.58 0.19 -4.19
N ALA A 40 23.55 -1.02 -3.61
CA ALA A 40 23.18 -1.27 -2.21
C ALA A 40 24.32 -1.02 -1.21
N HIS A 41 25.47 -0.48 -1.63
CA HIS A 41 26.65 -0.24 -0.79
C HIS A 41 27.11 1.23 -0.73
N ALA A 42 26.30 2.19 -1.18
CA ALA A 42 26.47 3.57 -0.77
C ALA A 42 26.09 3.74 0.71
N VAL A 43 27.00 4.30 1.50
CA VAL A 43 26.75 4.67 2.91
C VAL A 43 25.87 5.92 2.88
N GLU A 44 24.56 5.77 3.08
CA GLU A 44 23.67 6.95 3.07
C GLU A 44 24.01 7.90 4.25
N PRO A 45 24.37 9.16 3.97
CA PRO A 45 24.53 10.21 4.95
C PRO A 45 23.16 10.79 5.31
N ALA A 46 23.17 11.83 6.14
CA ALA A 46 22.00 12.49 6.69
C ALA A 46 21.04 13.16 5.66
N ASN A 47 21.19 12.89 4.36
CA ASN A 47 20.35 13.41 3.27
C ASN A 47 20.14 12.41 2.11
N ALA A 48 19.55 11.24 2.41
CA ALA A 48 19.28 10.14 1.46
C ALA A 48 18.62 10.59 0.15
N ALA A 49 17.63 11.47 0.22
CA ALA A 49 16.92 11.97 -0.95
C ALA A 49 17.86 12.73 -1.92
N GLU A 50 18.75 13.58 -1.41
CA GLU A 50 19.74 14.30 -2.23
C GLU A 50 20.75 13.35 -2.89
N GLU A 51 21.16 12.29 -2.20
CA GLU A 51 22.02 11.26 -2.79
C GLU A 51 21.32 10.43 -3.86
N ASP A 52 20.06 10.06 -3.64
CA ASP A 52 19.26 9.36 -4.65
C ASP A 52 19.08 10.23 -5.91
N LEU A 53 18.84 11.54 -5.74
CA LEU A 53 18.80 12.49 -6.87
C LEU A 53 20.15 12.57 -7.61
N LYS A 54 21.26 12.64 -6.87
CA LYS A 54 22.60 12.64 -7.48
C LYS A 54 22.92 11.33 -8.20
N PHE A 55 22.46 10.20 -7.66
CA PHE A 55 22.64 8.90 -8.27
C PHE A 55 21.85 8.80 -9.58
N VAL A 56 20.58 9.25 -9.60
CA VAL A 56 19.78 9.36 -10.83
C VAL A 56 20.47 10.30 -11.83
N ALA A 57 21.00 11.44 -11.39
CA ALA A 57 21.75 12.37 -12.25
C ALA A 57 23.03 11.75 -12.84
N GLY A 58 23.76 10.93 -12.07
CA GLY A 58 24.93 10.21 -12.56
C GLY A 58 24.60 9.17 -13.63
N ILE A 59 23.46 8.49 -13.51
CA ILE A 59 22.94 7.58 -14.56
C ILE A 59 22.60 8.38 -15.83
N VAL A 60 21.90 9.51 -15.68
CA VAL A 60 21.54 10.40 -16.81
C VAL A 60 22.78 10.91 -17.54
N ALA A 61 23.87 11.17 -16.82
CA ALA A 61 25.15 11.59 -17.37
C ALA A 61 26.00 10.47 -17.99
N GLY A 62 25.45 9.26 -18.18
CA GLY A 62 26.16 8.12 -18.78
C GLY A 62 27.07 7.39 -17.80
N GLY A 63 26.71 7.38 -16.52
CA GLY A 63 27.45 6.70 -15.45
C GLY A 63 28.60 7.51 -14.87
N VAL A 64 28.70 8.80 -15.22
CA VAL A 64 29.72 9.72 -14.73
C VAL A 64 29.30 10.30 -13.38
N ASP A 65 30.24 10.43 -12.45
CA ASP A 65 30.01 11.10 -11.17
C ASP A 65 29.72 12.60 -11.43
N PRO A 66 28.55 13.15 -11.00
CA PRO A 66 28.25 14.56 -11.17
C PRO A 66 29.27 15.49 -10.50
N ASP A 67 29.96 15.03 -9.45
CA ASP A 67 30.97 15.77 -8.72
C ASP A 67 32.39 15.60 -9.32
N ASP A 68 32.59 14.66 -10.27
CA ASP A 68 33.81 14.49 -11.08
C ASP A 68 33.53 14.17 -12.58
N PRO A 69 33.11 15.18 -13.37
CA PRO A 69 32.67 14.99 -14.77
C PRO A 69 33.77 14.54 -15.76
N HIS A 70 35.03 14.47 -15.32
CA HIS A 70 36.18 14.11 -16.13
C HIS A 70 36.87 12.80 -15.69
N GLY A 71 36.35 12.15 -14.65
CA GLY A 71 36.76 10.83 -14.19
C GLY A 71 36.23 9.68 -15.06
N PRO A 72 36.73 8.44 -14.88
CA PRO A 72 36.12 7.26 -15.50
C PRO A 72 34.69 7.03 -14.94
N PRO A 73 33.80 6.33 -15.66
CA PRO A 73 32.43 6.07 -15.19
C PRO A 73 32.44 5.43 -13.80
N ALA A 74 31.71 6.03 -12.87
CA ALA A 74 31.55 5.57 -11.49
C ALA A 74 30.41 4.53 -11.34
N ILE A 75 29.47 4.51 -12.30
CA ILE A 75 28.35 3.58 -12.38
C ILE A 75 28.50 2.77 -13.66
N ASP A 76 28.53 1.45 -13.54
CA ASP A 76 28.65 0.51 -14.67
C ASP A 76 27.28 0.35 -15.35
N LEU A 77 27.03 1.04 -16.45
CA LEU A 77 25.73 0.96 -17.14
C LEU A 77 25.77 -0.16 -18.20
N PRO A 78 24.74 -1.03 -18.26
CA PRO A 78 24.62 -1.98 -19.35
C PRO A 78 24.65 -1.30 -20.72
N ASP A 79 25.40 -1.88 -21.66
CA ASP A 79 25.49 -1.40 -23.04
C ASP A 79 24.17 -1.58 -23.83
N ASP A 80 23.28 -2.46 -23.35
CA ASP A 80 21.98 -2.67 -23.96
C ASP A 80 20.92 -1.70 -23.40
N PRO A 81 20.09 -1.06 -24.26
CA PRO A 81 19.10 -0.07 -23.84
C PRO A 81 18.05 -0.57 -22.84
N VAL A 82 17.72 -1.87 -22.86
CA VAL A 82 16.71 -2.46 -21.96
C VAL A 82 17.29 -2.64 -20.56
N GLY A 83 18.51 -3.17 -20.45
CA GLY A 83 19.26 -3.28 -19.21
C GLY A 83 19.58 -1.91 -18.61
N GLY A 84 20.03 -0.95 -19.43
CA GLY A 84 20.30 0.42 -19.00
C GLY A 84 19.05 1.10 -18.43
N TYR A 85 17.90 0.96 -19.10
CA TYR A 85 16.63 1.48 -18.60
C TYR A 85 16.17 0.78 -17.31
N GLY A 86 16.46 -0.52 -17.14
CA GLY A 86 16.18 -1.24 -15.90
C GLY A 86 16.89 -0.64 -14.68
N VAL A 87 18.18 -0.27 -14.84
CA VAL A 87 18.97 0.41 -13.80
C VAL A 87 18.41 1.79 -13.50
N PHE A 88 18.13 2.59 -14.54
CA PHE A 88 17.51 3.91 -14.41
C PHE A 88 16.15 3.85 -13.70
N SER A 89 15.25 2.95 -14.12
CA SER A 89 13.91 2.82 -13.54
C SER A 89 13.94 2.40 -12.07
N ALA A 90 14.89 1.55 -11.68
CA ALA A 90 15.08 1.17 -10.28
C ALA A 90 15.57 2.36 -9.44
N ALA A 91 16.51 3.16 -9.96
CA ALA A 91 17.02 4.35 -9.29
C ALA A 91 15.93 5.40 -9.06
N VAL A 92 15.10 5.69 -10.08
CA VAL A 92 13.96 6.62 -9.94
C VAL A 92 12.93 6.10 -8.93
N ALA A 93 12.67 4.80 -8.89
CA ALA A 93 11.76 4.22 -7.89
C ALA A 93 12.28 4.38 -6.45
N THR A 94 13.60 4.24 -6.24
CA THR A 94 14.25 4.52 -4.95
C THR A 94 14.11 5.99 -4.57
N ALA A 95 14.40 6.90 -5.50
CA ALA A 95 14.24 8.35 -5.31
C ALA A 95 12.80 8.75 -4.93
N LEU A 96 11.78 8.23 -5.64
CA LEU A 96 10.37 8.44 -5.28
C LEU A 96 10.03 7.93 -3.88
N ALA A 97 10.62 6.82 -3.45
CA ALA A 97 10.39 6.29 -2.11
C ALA A 97 10.99 7.22 -1.03
N ALA A 98 12.13 7.87 -1.33
CA ALA A 98 12.81 8.82 -0.45
C ALA A 98 12.03 10.14 -0.27
N GLU A 99 11.20 10.55 -1.25
CA GLU A 99 10.35 11.75 -1.17
C GLU A 99 9.48 11.79 0.09
N ASN A 100 8.97 10.65 0.55
CA ASN A 100 8.11 10.54 1.75
C ASN A 100 8.79 10.96 3.06
N GLN A 101 10.11 11.20 3.03
CA GLN A 101 10.91 11.62 4.17
C GLN A 101 11.11 13.14 4.23
N LEU A 102 10.70 13.88 3.18
CA LEU A 102 10.87 15.32 3.04
C LEU A 102 9.68 16.10 3.61
N SER A 103 9.87 17.39 3.92
CA SER A 103 8.75 18.31 4.19
C SER A 103 8.00 18.68 2.91
N ASP A 104 6.74 19.11 3.00
CA ASP A 104 5.90 19.42 1.82
C ASP A 104 6.57 20.41 0.85
N THR A 105 7.30 21.42 1.35
CA THR A 105 8.03 22.41 0.52
C THR A 105 9.27 21.81 -0.17
N GLU A 106 9.96 20.89 0.50
CA GLU A 106 11.15 20.21 -0.05
C GLU A 106 10.76 19.12 -1.05
N ALA A 107 9.66 18.41 -0.78
CA ALA A 107 9.09 17.39 -1.66
C ALA A 107 8.69 17.98 -3.03
N GLU A 108 8.07 19.17 -3.07
CA GLU A 108 7.71 19.82 -4.34
C GLU A 108 8.94 20.12 -5.23
N LEU A 109 10.02 20.65 -4.65
CA LEU A 109 11.27 20.93 -5.38
C LEU A 109 11.99 19.64 -5.79
N TYR A 110 11.99 18.64 -4.91
CA TYR A 110 12.55 17.32 -5.14
C TYR A 110 11.89 16.63 -6.34
N GLN A 111 10.56 16.61 -6.34
CA GLN A 111 9.76 15.99 -7.39
C GLN A 111 9.99 16.66 -8.75
N GLN A 112 10.12 18.00 -8.79
CA GLN A 112 10.45 18.73 -10.01
C GLN A 112 11.82 18.34 -10.57
N GLN A 113 12.83 18.17 -9.72
CA GLN A 113 14.17 17.76 -10.14
C GLN A 113 14.19 16.32 -10.65
N LEU A 114 13.51 15.41 -9.95
CA LEU A 114 13.42 14.01 -10.36
C LEU A 114 12.69 13.83 -11.69
N GLN A 115 11.62 14.61 -11.91
CA GLN A 115 10.92 14.65 -13.20
C GLN A 115 11.81 15.20 -14.33
N ALA A 116 12.60 16.24 -14.06
CA ALA A 116 13.52 16.80 -15.06
C ALA A 116 14.59 15.77 -15.48
N LEU A 117 15.21 15.08 -14.51
CA LEU A 117 16.19 14.02 -14.78
C LEU A 117 15.56 12.86 -15.55
N SER A 118 14.33 12.47 -15.19
CA SER A 118 13.64 11.39 -15.88
C SER A 118 13.31 11.74 -17.33
N ALA A 119 12.86 12.97 -17.56
CA ALA A 119 12.63 13.49 -18.91
C ALA A 119 13.92 13.57 -19.73
N GLU A 120 15.05 13.97 -19.12
CA GLU A 120 16.35 14.07 -19.79
C GLU A 120 16.87 12.71 -20.24
N TYR A 121 16.87 11.71 -19.34
CA TYR A 121 17.30 10.34 -19.68
C TYR A 121 16.51 9.78 -20.86
N LEU A 122 15.18 9.90 -20.80
CA LEU A 122 14.29 9.35 -21.83
C LEU A 122 14.34 10.12 -23.15
N ALA A 123 14.66 11.42 -23.11
CA ALA A 123 14.89 12.21 -24.31
C ALA A 123 16.20 11.85 -25.03
N GLY A 124 17.17 11.28 -24.29
CA GLY A 124 18.43 10.77 -24.84
C GLY A 124 18.29 9.47 -25.65
N LEU A 125 17.19 8.73 -25.48
CA LEU A 125 16.93 7.47 -26.18
C LEU A 125 16.36 7.70 -27.58
N THR A 126 16.79 6.90 -28.54
CA THR A 126 16.23 6.88 -29.90
C THR A 126 14.83 6.25 -29.93
N SER A 127 14.05 6.55 -30.97
CA SER A 127 12.72 5.96 -31.14
C SER A 127 12.72 4.42 -31.20
N GLY A 128 13.77 3.80 -31.76
CA GLY A 128 13.90 2.35 -31.80
C GLY A 128 14.16 1.75 -30.41
N GLU A 129 14.98 2.41 -29.60
CA GLU A 129 15.27 1.99 -28.22
C GLU A 129 14.05 2.13 -27.34
N LEU A 130 13.32 3.26 -27.42
CA LEU A 130 12.06 3.45 -26.71
C LEU A 130 11.02 2.37 -27.06
N GLN A 131 10.95 1.95 -28.33
CA GLN A 131 10.05 0.87 -28.77
C GLN A 131 10.44 -0.49 -28.20
N ALA A 132 11.73 -0.80 -28.18
CA ALA A 132 12.25 -2.05 -27.63
C ALA A 132 12.04 -2.13 -26.10
N ILE A 133 12.35 -1.05 -25.37
CA ILE A 133 12.17 -0.96 -23.93
C ILE A 133 10.68 -1.05 -23.56
N ALA A 134 9.82 -0.33 -24.28
CA ALA A 134 8.38 -0.38 -24.06
C ALA A 134 7.82 -1.79 -24.28
N ALA A 135 8.20 -2.47 -25.38
CA ALA A 135 7.79 -3.84 -25.65
C ALA A 135 8.27 -4.81 -24.55
N ALA A 136 9.53 -4.69 -24.11
CA ALA A 136 10.07 -5.50 -23.01
C ALA A 136 9.35 -5.24 -21.67
N SER A 137 8.84 -4.02 -21.48
CA SER A 137 8.05 -3.61 -20.31
C SER A 137 6.55 -3.94 -20.43
N GLY A 138 6.14 -4.64 -21.51
CA GLY A 138 4.76 -5.08 -21.71
C GLY A 138 3.85 -4.10 -22.47
N PHE A 139 4.39 -3.07 -23.12
CA PHE A 139 3.62 -2.18 -24.00
C PHE A 139 3.29 -2.89 -25.31
N GLU A 140 2.00 -3.01 -25.63
CA GLU A 140 1.55 -3.63 -26.88
C GLU A 140 1.58 -2.63 -28.04
N ASN A 141 1.98 -3.07 -29.23
CA ASN A 141 2.00 -2.26 -30.46
C ASN A 141 2.89 -1.00 -30.39
N SER A 142 4.07 -1.10 -29.77
CA SER A 142 4.98 0.05 -29.55
C SER A 142 5.37 0.83 -30.82
N ALA A 143 5.47 0.16 -31.97
CA ALA A 143 5.76 0.79 -33.26
C ALA A 143 4.66 1.75 -33.75
N LEU A 144 3.44 1.66 -33.21
CA LEU A 144 2.28 2.44 -33.64
C LEU A 144 2.13 3.78 -32.89
N VAL A 145 3.15 4.22 -32.15
CA VAL A 145 3.18 5.53 -31.50
C VAL A 145 4.50 6.26 -31.74
N GLY A 146 4.49 7.59 -31.60
CA GLY A 146 5.71 8.41 -31.66
C GLY A 146 6.28 8.77 -33.03
N PHE A 147 5.67 8.32 -34.13
CA PHE A 147 6.12 8.64 -35.49
C PHE A 147 5.83 10.08 -35.96
N THR A 148 5.15 10.91 -35.17
CA THR A 148 4.91 12.33 -35.49
C THR A 148 6.12 13.24 -35.21
N GLY A 149 7.13 12.72 -34.50
CA GLY A 149 8.35 13.47 -34.15
C GLY A 149 8.13 14.61 -33.16
N GLN A 150 6.95 14.70 -32.52
CA GLN A 150 6.66 15.72 -31.52
C GLN A 150 7.22 15.32 -30.15
N PRO A 151 8.08 16.13 -29.51
CA PRO A 151 8.54 15.89 -28.15
C PRO A 151 7.49 16.32 -27.10
N PRO A 152 7.44 15.66 -25.93
CA PRO A 152 8.15 14.43 -25.61
C PRO A 152 7.58 13.24 -26.41
N HIS A 153 8.45 12.28 -26.74
CA HIS A 153 8.01 11.06 -27.42
C HIS A 153 6.96 10.33 -26.56
N PRO A 154 5.83 9.84 -27.11
CA PRO A 154 4.79 9.18 -26.32
C PRO A 154 5.31 8.02 -25.47
N LEU A 155 6.18 7.18 -26.03
CA LEU A 155 6.79 6.08 -25.24
C LEU A 155 7.71 6.57 -24.12
N ALA A 156 8.33 7.76 -24.23
CA ALA A 156 9.06 8.34 -23.11
C ALA A 156 8.10 8.64 -21.95
N VAL A 157 6.96 9.28 -22.23
CA VAL A 157 5.94 9.55 -21.20
C VAL A 157 5.38 8.25 -20.59
N TRP A 158 5.21 7.20 -21.40
CA TRP A 158 4.74 5.90 -20.89
C TRP A 158 5.78 5.19 -20.02
N LEU A 159 7.06 5.27 -20.41
CA LEU A 159 8.18 4.68 -19.69
C LEU A 159 8.58 5.46 -18.44
N ASP A 160 8.25 6.75 -18.33
CA ASP A 160 8.69 7.57 -17.20
C ASP A 160 8.26 7.00 -15.83
N PRO A 161 9.21 6.52 -14.99
CA PRO A 161 8.89 5.95 -13.68
C PRO A 161 8.41 7.00 -12.67
N ALA A 162 8.73 8.28 -12.88
CA ALA A 162 8.24 9.40 -12.06
C ALA A 162 6.75 9.68 -12.31
N ILE A 163 6.18 9.15 -13.39
CA ILE A 163 4.75 9.20 -13.67
C ILE A 163 4.09 7.93 -13.13
N PRO A 164 3.05 8.03 -12.26
CA PRO A 164 2.36 6.87 -11.72
C PRO A 164 1.93 5.87 -12.79
N ALA A 165 2.04 4.57 -12.48
CA ALA A 165 1.72 3.49 -13.42
C ALA A 165 0.25 3.53 -13.89
N ASP A 166 -0.65 4.02 -13.05
CA ASP A 166 -2.08 4.19 -13.31
C ASP A 166 -2.44 5.57 -13.90
N ALA A 167 -1.46 6.42 -14.18
CA ALA A 167 -1.69 7.75 -14.72
C ALA A 167 -2.45 7.71 -16.07
N GLU A 168 -3.43 8.60 -16.21
CA GLU A 168 -4.30 8.68 -17.38
C GLU A 168 -3.51 8.88 -18.69
N ALA A 169 -2.38 9.60 -18.64
CA ALA A 169 -1.50 9.79 -19.78
C ALA A 169 -0.95 8.47 -20.32
N LYS A 170 -0.48 7.57 -19.44
CA LYS A 170 0.05 6.25 -19.82
C LYS A 170 -1.04 5.37 -20.44
N LYS A 171 -2.23 5.37 -19.83
CA LYS A 171 -3.41 4.67 -20.35
C LYS A 171 -3.79 5.16 -21.76
N LYS A 172 -3.82 6.48 -21.98
CA LYS A 172 -4.12 7.08 -23.30
C LYS A 172 -3.11 6.69 -24.38
N ILE A 173 -1.83 6.57 -24.04
CA ILE A 173 -0.78 6.19 -25.00
C ILE A 173 -0.94 4.73 -25.44
N GLN A 174 -1.18 3.81 -24.49
CA GLN A 174 -1.46 2.40 -24.81
C GLN A 174 -2.75 2.25 -25.61
N ALA A 175 -3.82 2.96 -25.24
CA ALA A 175 -5.09 2.94 -25.95
C ALA A 175 -4.93 3.47 -27.39
N LEU A 176 -4.12 4.51 -27.61
CA LEU A 176 -3.84 5.04 -28.94
C LEU A 176 -3.09 4.03 -29.82
N ALA A 177 -2.12 3.30 -29.25
CA ALA A 177 -1.42 2.24 -29.97
C ALA A 177 -2.37 1.12 -30.40
N GLN A 178 -3.26 0.70 -29.49
CA GLN A 178 -4.28 -0.31 -29.79
C GLN A 178 -5.28 0.16 -30.85
N ALA A 179 -5.82 1.37 -30.75
CA ALA A 179 -6.75 1.91 -31.72
C ALA A 179 -6.13 1.98 -33.14
N ARG A 180 -4.84 2.31 -33.23
CA ARG A 180 -4.11 2.30 -34.52
C ARG A 180 -3.89 0.90 -35.06
N HIS A 181 -3.61 -0.08 -34.20
CA HIS A 181 -3.54 -1.48 -34.60
C HIS A 181 -4.88 -1.94 -35.19
N ASP A 182 -5.96 -1.63 -34.49
CA ASP A 182 -7.30 -2.04 -34.90
C ASP A 182 -7.73 -1.36 -36.22
N ALA A 183 -7.36 -0.10 -36.41
CA ALA A 183 -7.53 0.62 -37.67
C ALA A 183 -6.74 -0.04 -38.84
N LEU A 184 -5.50 -0.49 -38.59
CA LEU A 184 -4.72 -1.24 -39.57
C LEU A 184 -5.38 -2.57 -39.94
N CYS A 185 -5.91 -3.29 -38.94
CA CYS A 185 -6.67 -4.52 -39.16
C CYS A 185 -7.96 -4.26 -39.96
N ALA A 186 -8.60 -3.11 -39.78
CA ALA A 186 -9.74 -2.65 -40.58
C ALA A 186 -9.35 -2.18 -42.01
N GLY A 187 -8.08 -2.29 -42.40
CA GLY A 187 -7.58 -1.91 -43.73
C GLY A 187 -7.27 -0.43 -43.90
N GLN A 188 -7.32 0.37 -42.83
CA GLN A 188 -6.89 1.76 -42.86
C GLN A 188 -5.36 1.86 -42.85
N ALA A 189 -4.80 2.95 -43.38
CA ALA A 189 -3.37 3.20 -43.33
C ALA A 189 -3.01 4.04 -42.11
N VAL A 190 -2.01 3.61 -41.33
CA VAL A 190 -1.44 4.40 -40.23
C VAL A 190 -0.08 4.91 -40.68
N ASN A 191 0.13 6.23 -40.56
CA ASN A 191 1.34 6.90 -41.04
C ASN A 191 1.71 6.56 -42.50
N GLY A 192 0.68 6.44 -43.37
CA GLY A 192 0.84 6.09 -44.78
C GLY A 192 1.25 4.64 -45.07
N LYS A 193 1.26 3.76 -44.04
CA LYS A 193 1.60 2.34 -44.16
C LYS A 193 0.38 1.46 -43.86
N ALA A 194 0.20 0.41 -44.67
CA ALA A 194 -0.80 -0.65 -44.45
C ALA A 194 -0.29 -1.72 -43.47
N LEU A 195 -1.18 -2.57 -42.95
CA LEU A 195 -0.86 -3.59 -41.92
C LEU A 195 0.40 -4.42 -42.26
N GLY A 196 0.48 -4.98 -43.47
CA GLY A 196 1.61 -5.81 -43.91
C GLY A 196 2.95 -5.08 -44.12
N GLN A 197 2.99 -3.76 -43.89
CA GLN A 197 4.20 -2.94 -43.94
C GLN A 197 4.73 -2.60 -42.54
N TRP A 198 4.05 -3.07 -41.50
CA TRP A 198 4.48 -2.99 -40.11
C TRP A 198 4.95 -4.37 -39.63
N ASP A 199 5.97 -4.37 -38.76
CA ASP A 199 6.42 -5.57 -38.05
C ASP A 199 5.75 -5.59 -36.67
N LEU A 200 4.57 -6.21 -36.59
CA LEU A 200 3.73 -6.25 -35.39
C LEU A 200 3.63 -7.69 -34.89
N ALA A 201 3.77 -7.88 -33.58
CA ALA A 201 3.56 -9.17 -32.96
C ALA A 201 2.07 -9.54 -33.01
N THR A 202 1.77 -10.81 -33.27
CA THR A 202 0.42 -11.37 -33.17
C THR A 202 0.14 -11.75 -31.73
N THR A 203 -0.80 -11.07 -31.09
CA THR A 203 -1.26 -11.37 -29.72
C THR A 203 -2.64 -11.99 -29.75
N ALA A 204 -2.73 -13.28 -29.38
CA ALA A 204 -4.00 -13.93 -29.15
C ALA A 204 -4.61 -13.42 -27.84
N THR A 205 -5.75 -12.73 -27.91
CA THR A 205 -6.47 -12.27 -26.71
C THR A 205 -7.34 -13.41 -26.16
N ALA A 206 -7.20 -13.73 -24.88
CA ALA A 206 -8.11 -14.66 -24.21
C ALA A 206 -9.52 -14.04 -24.10
N LEU A 207 -10.56 -14.86 -24.23
CA LEU A 207 -11.93 -14.39 -24.06
C LEU A 207 -12.19 -13.93 -22.61
N PRO A 208 -12.95 -12.84 -22.41
CA PRO A 208 -13.35 -12.41 -21.07
C PRO A 208 -14.31 -13.39 -20.41
N ASP A 209 -14.32 -13.40 -19.07
CA ASP A 209 -15.29 -14.15 -18.28
C ASP A 209 -16.73 -13.77 -18.67
N GLY A 210 -17.58 -14.79 -18.83
CA GLY A 210 -18.99 -14.62 -19.23
C GLY A 210 -19.26 -14.67 -20.73
N PHE A 211 -18.22 -14.86 -21.55
CA PHE A 211 -18.36 -15.16 -22.98
C PHE A 211 -17.98 -16.60 -23.28
N ASP A 212 -18.89 -17.31 -23.96
CA ASP A 212 -18.64 -18.65 -24.46
C ASP A 212 -18.07 -18.57 -25.87
N SER A 213 -17.01 -19.33 -26.13
CA SER A 213 -16.53 -19.52 -27.49
C SER A 213 -17.44 -20.43 -28.29
N TRP A 214 -17.36 -20.32 -29.62
CA TRP A 214 -17.98 -21.27 -30.52
C TRP A 214 -16.97 -21.77 -31.57
N PRO A 215 -17.02 -23.06 -31.93
CA PRO A 215 -16.14 -23.61 -32.95
C PRO A 215 -16.53 -23.07 -34.33
N ALA A 216 -15.58 -22.53 -35.07
CA ALA A 216 -15.77 -21.95 -36.40
C ALA A 216 -14.71 -22.46 -37.39
N THR A 217 -15.12 -22.61 -38.64
CA THR A 217 -14.22 -22.71 -39.81
C THR A 217 -13.97 -21.31 -40.40
N GLU A 218 -13.00 -21.17 -41.31
CA GLU A 218 -12.79 -19.91 -42.04
C GLU A 218 -14.04 -19.46 -42.83
N ALA A 219 -14.81 -20.42 -43.36
CA ALA A 219 -16.04 -20.13 -44.08
C ALA A 219 -17.14 -19.61 -43.14
N ASP A 220 -17.27 -20.20 -41.94
CA ASP A 220 -18.23 -19.72 -40.93
C ASP A 220 -17.89 -18.30 -40.48
N LEU A 221 -16.59 -18.00 -40.28
CA LEU A 221 -16.15 -16.65 -39.93
C LEU A 221 -16.45 -15.66 -41.07
N ALA A 222 -16.16 -16.02 -42.32
CA ALA A 222 -16.43 -15.18 -43.48
C ALA A 222 -17.93 -14.86 -43.63
N GLU A 223 -18.82 -15.81 -43.33
CA GLU A 223 -20.27 -15.58 -43.32
C GLU A 223 -20.68 -14.58 -42.25
N VAL A 224 -20.16 -14.73 -41.02
CA VAL A 224 -20.42 -13.79 -39.92
C VAL A 224 -19.89 -12.39 -40.24
N GLN A 225 -18.70 -12.29 -40.85
CA GLN A 225 -18.14 -11.02 -41.29
C GLN A 225 -19.00 -10.36 -42.38
N ALA A 226 -19.53 -11.12 -43.34
CA ALA A 226 -20.42 -10.57 -44.35
C ALA A 226 -21.70 -9.97 -43.71
N GLN A 227 -22.27 -10.64 -42.70
CA GLN A 227 -23.42 -10.09 -41.95
C GLN A 227 -23.06 -8.81 -41.19
N PHE A 228 -21.88 -8.74 -40.61
CA PHE A 228 -21.39 -7.52 -39.96
C PHE A 228 -21.25 -6.37 -40.97
N ASP A 229 -20.61 -6.62 -42.10
CA ASP A 229 -20.32 -5.64 -43.15
C ASP A 229 -21.59 -5.09 -43.81
N ASP A 230 -22.61 -5.93 -44.02
CA ASP A 230 -23.92 -5.52 -44.54
C ASP A 230 -24.59 -4.50 -43.61
N VAL A 231 -24.58 -4.74 -42.29
CA VAL A 231 -25.16 -3.81 -41.31
C VAL A 231 -24.31 -2.55 -41.21
N ALA A 232 -22.98 -2.66 -41.21
CA ALA A 232 -22.06 -1.53 -41.16
C ALA A 232 -22.26 -0.60 -42.37
N THR A 233 -22.43 -1.17 -43.56
CA THR A 233 -22.72 -0.44 -44.80
C THR A 233 -24.03 0.33 -44.71
N LEU A 234 -25.09 -0.30 -44.17
CA LEU A 234 -26.38 0.36 -43.98
C LEU A 234 -26.30 1.55 -43.03
N VAL A 235 -25.54 1.41 -41.93
CA VAL A 235 -25.30 2.48 -40.96
C VAL A 235 -24.50 3.63 -41.57
N ALA A 236 -23.45 3.32 -42.35
CA ALA A 236 -22.65 4.34 -43.02
C ALA A 236 -23.48 5.16 -44.04
N GLN A 237 -24.42 4.53 -44.74
CA GLN A 237 -25.24 5.19 -45.77
C GLN A 237 -26.41 6.00 -45.20
N HIS A 238 -27.04 5.54 -44.11
CA HIS A 238 -28.32 6.08 -43.64
C HIS A 238 -28.28 6.63 -42.21
N GLY A 239 -27.13 6.55 -41.53
CA GLY A 239 -26.99 6.85 -40.12
C GLY A 239 -27.45 5.69 -39.22
N ALA A 240 -26.96 5.68 -37.98
CA ALA A 240 -27.21 4.59 -37.04
C ALA A 240 -28.61 4.66 -36.40
N LYS A 241 -29.39 3.59 -36.53
CA LYS A 241 -30.62 3.34 -35.75
C LYS A 241 -30.33 2.45 -34.54
N PRO A 242 -31.14 2.55 -33.46
CA PRO A 242 -30.90 1.77 -32.25
C PRO A 242 -30.80 0.26 -32.47
N GLU A 243 -31.61 -0.31 -33.36
CA GLU A 243 -31.60 -1.74 -33.68
C GLU A 243 -30.34 -2.13 -34.44
N GLN A 244 -29.81 -1.25 -35.29
CA GLN A 244 -28.60 -1.50 -36.08
C GLN A 244 -27.35 -1.48 -35.20
N VAL A 245 -27.31 -0.61 -34.18
CA VAL A 245 -26.24 -0.63 -33.17
C VAL A 245 -26.23 -1.97 -32.42
N ALA A 246 -27.40 -2.46 -32.01
CA ALA A 246 -27.53 -3.76 -31.34
C ALA A 246 -27.10 -4.94 -32.24
N GLN A 247 -27.44 -4.89 -33.54
CA GLN A 247 -27.02 -5.89 -34.52
C GLN A 247 -25.50 -5.90 -34.74
N LEU A 248 -24.86 -4.73 -34.82
CA LEU A 248 -23.40 -4.64 -34.97
C LEU A 248 -22.67 -5.22 -33.76
N LEU A 249 -23.12 -4.90 -32.55
CA LEU A 249 -22.55 -5.47 -31.32
C LEU A 249 -22.73 -6.99 -31.25
N HIS A 250 -23.88 -7.50 -31.71
CA HIS A 250 -24.12 -8.94 -31.79
C HIS A 250 -23.13 -9.62 -32.74
N TRP A 251 -22.96 -9.09 -33.94
CA TRP A 251 -22.06 -9.68 -34.93
C TRP A 251 -20.58 -9.51 -34.57
N GLU A 252 -20.18 -8.38 -34.00
CA GLU A 252 -18.85 -8.18 -33.43
C GLU A 252 -18.53 -9.26 -32.38
N ASN A 253 -19.46 -9.52 -31.45
CA ASN A 253 -19.31 -10.56 -30.45
C ASN A 253 -19.20 -11.95 -31.07
N ARG A 254 -19.95 -12.24 -32.13
CA ARG A 254 -19.85 -13.51 -32.86
C ARG A 254 -18.49 -13.67 -33.52
N ILE A 255 -17.92 -12.61 -34.09
CA ILE A 255 -16.54 -12.61 -34.64
C ILE A 255 -15.54 -12.85 -33.51
N ALA A 256 -15.62 -12.07 -32.43
CA ALA A 256 -14.66 -12.10 -31.33
C ALA A 256 -14.64 -13.44 -30.56
N THR A 257 -15.78 -14.14 -30.50
CA THR A 257 -15.92 -15.43 -29.79
C THR A 257 -15.68 -16.66 -30.69
N ALA A 258 -15.40 -16.46 -31.97
CA ALA A 258 -15.09 -17.54 -32.89
C ALA A 258 -13.74 -18.17 -32.53
N GLN A 259 -13.72 -19.49 -32.37
CA GLN A 259 -12.50 -20.26 -32.17
C GLN A 259 -12.25 -21.16 -33.37
N ASN A 260 -11.08 -20.97 -33.98
CA ASN A 260 -10.67 -21.72 -35.15
C ASN A 260 -10.57 -23.22 -34.82
N THR A 261 -11.20 -24.04 -35.66
CA THR A 261 -11.15 -25.50 -35.59
C THR A 261 -10.04 -26.12 -36.44
N GLU A 262 -9.38 -25.31 -37.28
CA GLU A 262 -8.32 -25.70 -38.21
C GLU A 262 -6.94 -25.11 -37.79
N PRO A 263 -5.80 -25.81 -37.99
CA PRO A 263 -4.50 -25.25 -37.62
C PRO A 263 -4.07 -24.11 -38.57
N GLY A 264 -3.76 -22.93 -38.01
CA GLY A 264 -2.97 -21.90 -38.71
C GLY A 264 -3.68 -20.60 -39.09
N ALA A 265 -4.99 -20.45 -38.88
CA ALA A 265 -5.68 -19.17 -39.08
C ALA A 265 -5.83 -18.41 -37.76
N ASP A 266 -5.42 -17.14 -37.76
CA ASP A 266 -5.58 -16.20 -36.64
C ASP A 266 -6.80 -15.29 -36.89
N TYR A 267 -7.82 -15.40 -36.03
CA TYR A 267 -9.03 -14.59 -36.10
C TYR A 267 -8.88 -13.23 -35.38
N GLY A 268 -7.70 -12.95 -34.80
CA GLY A 268 -7.38 -11.68 -34.14
C GLY A 268 -7.54 -10.48 -35.06
N THR A 269 -7.11 -10.56 -36.32
CA THR A 269 -7.28 -9.48 -37.31
C THR A 269 -8.76 -9.16 -37.56
N ALA A 270 -9.60 -10.18 -37.73
CA ALA A 270 -11.05 -10.00 -37.93
C ALA A 270 -11.70 -9.35 -36.70
N THR A 271 -11.31 -9.80 -35.51
CA THR A 271 -11.80 -9.25 -34.23
C THR A 271 -11.40 -7.78 -34.06
N ALA A 272 -10.14 -7.44 -34.33
CA ALA A 272 -9.63 -6.07 -34.26
C ALA A 272 -10.32 -5.15 -35.28
N ALA A 273 -10.53 -5.63 -36.51
CA ALA A 273 -11.25 -4.88 -37.55
C ALA A 273 -12.71 -4.58 -37.16
N ALA A 274 -13.43 -5.58 -36.65
CA ALA A 274 -14.81 -5.42 -36.19
C ALA A 274 -14.88 -4.45 -34.98
N ARG A 275 -13.94 -4.57 -34.04
CA ARG A 275 -13.83 -3.68 -32.88
C ARG A 275 -13.66 -2.23 -33.30
N HIS A 276 -12.73 -1.95 -34.22
CA HIS A 276 -12.48 -0.61 -34.75
C HIS A 276 -13.76 0.04 -35.32
N HIS A 277 -14.49 -0.70 -36.16
CA HIS A 277 -15.74 -0.20 -36.74
C HIS A 277 -16.81 0.11 -35.67
N VAL A 278 -16.92 -0.73 -34.65
CA VAL A 278 -17.85 -0.49 -33.55
C VAL A 278 -17.40 0.68 -32.68
N ASP A 279 -16.11 0.86 -32.42
CA ASP A 279 -15.59 1.99 -31.65
C ASP A 279 -15.83 3.34 -32.36
N GLU A 280 -15.58 3.42 -33.67
CA GLU A 280 -15.92 4.61 -34.47
C GLU A 280 -17.42 4.92 -34.45
N LEU A 281 -18.25 3.86 -34.55
CA LEU A 281 -19.69 4.00 -34.43
C LEU A 281 -20.08 4.54 -33.06
N LEU A 282 -19.62 3.89 -31.97
CA LEU A 282 -19.94 4.30 -30.62
C LEU A 282 -19.51 5.76 -30.39
N GLY A 283 -18.34 6.18 -30.87
CA GLY A 283 -17.89 7.57 -30.75
C GLY A 283 -18.73 8.62 -31.50
N SER A 284 -19.60 8.21 -32.44
CA SER A 284 -20.39 9.12 -33.28
C SER A 284 -21.90 9.12 -33.00
N VAL A 285 -22.38 8.21 -32.14
CA VAL A 285 -23.81 8.05 -31.83
C VAL A 285 -24.20 8.69 -30.50
N THR A 286 -25.47 9.07 -30.39
CA THR A 286 -26.05 9.64 -29.18
C THR A 286 -26.49 8.58 -28.18
N ALA A 287 -26.57 8.92 -26.89
CA ALA A 287 -27.11 8.02 -25.85
C ALA A 287 -28.50 7.45 -26.19
N ALA A 288 -29.35 8.21 -26.87
CA ALA A 288 -30.66 7.74 -27.34
C ALA A 288 -30.54 6.58 -28.35
N GLN A 289 -29.55 6.64 -29.25
CA GLN A 289 -29.28 5.58 -30.23
C GLN A 289 -28.68 4.33 -29.57
N LEU A 290 -28.05 4.45 -28.40
CA LEU A 290 -27.50 3.30 -27.65
C LEU A 290 -28.55 2.54 -26.82
N SER A 291 -29.71 3.16 -26.56
CA SER A 291 -30.71 2.66 -25.61
C SER A 291 -31.23 1.24 -25.89
N SER A 292 -31.41 0.88 -27.17
CA SER A 292 -31.90 -0.46 -27.55
C SER A 292 -30.87 -1.56 -27.28
N ALA A 293 -29.59 -1.27 -27.54
CA ALA A 293 -28.51 -2.20 -27.25
C ALA A 293 -28.35 -2.44 -25.73
N VAL A 294 -28.39 -1.36 -24.93
CA VAL A 294 -28.34 -1.47 -23.46
C VAL A 294 -29.57 -2.22 -22.92
N THR A 295 -30.75 -1.96 -23.47
CA THR A 295 -31.98 -2.66 -23.07
C THR A 295 -31.93 -4.15 -23.41
N ALA A 296 -31.42 -4.50 -24.59
CA ALA A 296 -31.25 -5.89 -25.00
C ALA A 296 -30.25 -6.62 -24.07
N ALA A 297 -29.12 -5.99 -23.75
CA ALA A 297 -28.14 -6.55 -22.82
C ALA A 297 -28.74 -6.80 -21.42
N LYS A 298 -29.57 -5.87 -20.92
CA LYS A 298 -30.30 -6.06 -19.66
C LYS A 298 -31.27 -7.24 -19.73
N GLN A 299 -32.05 -7.36 -20.81
CA GLN A 299 -33.01 -8.45 -20.99
C GLN A 299 -32.33 -9.82 -21.09
N GLN A 300 -31.11 -9.86 -21.64
CA GLN A 300 -30.27 -11.05 -21.76
C GLN A 300 -29.50 -11.39 -20.47
N GLY A 301 -29.61 -10.56 -19.42
CA GLY A 301 -28.92 -10.77 -18.15
C GLY A 301 -27.40 -10.50 -18.20
N GLN A 302 -26.92 -9.81 -19.23
CA GLN A 302 -25.50 -9.48 -19.40
C GLN A 302 -25.07 -8.29 -18.53
N ILE A 303 -26.04 -7.46 -18.11
CA ILE A 303 -25.80 -6.25 -17.31
C ILE A 303 -26.81 -6.17 -16.16
N THR A 304 -26.34 -5.70 -15.02
CA THR A 304 -27.09 -5.55 -13.75
C THR A 304 -27.63 -4.13 -13.57
N ASP A 305 -28.65 -3.96 -12.73
CA ASP A 305 -29.15 -2.63 -12.35
C ASP A 305 -28.08 -1.76 -11.69
N ALA A 306 -27.17 -2.36 -10.92
CA ALA A 306 -26.07 -1.64 -10.29
C ALA A 306 -25.13 -1.02 -11.34
N GLN A 307 -24.82 -1.76 -12.41
CA GLN A 307 -24.02 -1.23 -13.53
C GLN A 307 -24.76 -0.10 -14.26
N LEU A 308 -26.08 -0.22 -14.50
CA LEU A 308 -26.86 0.83 -15.16
C LEU A 308 -27.00 2.11 -14.31
N GLN A 309 -26.95 1.98 -12.98
CA GLN A 309 -26.98 3.09 -12.03
C GLN A 309 -25.61 3.72 -11.77
N THR A 310 -24.53 3.15 -12.32
CA THR A 310 -23.16 3.61 -12.06
C THR A 310 -22.39 3.94 -13.34
N LEU A 311 -22.84 3.47 -14.49
CA LEU A 311 -22.16 3.65 -15.78
C LEU A 311 -23.04 4.38 -16.79
N ASP A 312 -22.38 5.07 -17.71
CA ASP A 312 -23.02 5.60 -18.91
C ASP A 312 -23.31 4.51 -19.95
N ALA A 313 -24.04 4.88 -21.01
CA ALA A 313 -24.42 3.95 -22.06
C ALA A 313 -23.21 3.35 -22.79
N HIS A 314 -22.13 4.10 -23.00
CA HIS A 314 -20.93 3.61 -23.69
C HIS A 314 -20.17 2.60 -22.84
N GLN A 315 -19.97 2.91 -21.56
CA GLN A 315 -19.31 2.04 -20.59
C GLN A 315 -20.07 0.72 -20.41
N VAL A 316 -21.40 0.77 -20.39
CA VAL A 316 -22.23 -0.43 -20.39
C VAL A 316 -21.97 -1.26 -21.66
N LEU A 317 -21.92 -0.61 -22.83
CA LEU A 317 -21.69 -1.32 -24.08
C LEU A 317 -20.27 -1.87 -24.22
N GLN A 318 -19.26 -1.23 -23.63
CA GLN A 318 -17.90 -1.78 -23.52
C GLN A 318 -17.90 -3.08 -22.69
N LEU A 319 -18.71 -3.19 -21.62
CA LEU A 319 -18.78 -4.43 -20.85
C LEU A 319 -19.44 -5.59 -21.60
N VAL A 320 -20.37 -5.33 -22.52
CA VAL A 320 -21.10 -6.39 -23.25
C VAL A 320 -20.38 -6.87 -24.51
N ARG A 321 -19.24 -6.29 -24.84
CA ARG A 321 -18.43 -6.65 -26.01
C ARG A 321 -17.32 -7.63 -25.63
N ALA A 322 -17.26 -8.80 -26.24
CA ALA A 322 -16.20 -9.78 -26.04
C ALA A 322 -14.82 -9.27 -26.48
N SER A 323 -14.82 -8.38 -27.48
CA SER A 323 -13.63 -7.75 -28.06
C SER A 323 -13.00 -6.69 -27.15
N THR A 324 -13.70 -6.17 -26.13
CA THR A 324 -13.19 -5.08 -25.28
C THR A 324 -11.95 -5.53 -24.49
N PRO A 325 -10.83 -4.77 -24.59
CA PRO A 325 -9.59 -5.08 -23.88
C PRO A 325 -9.75 -5.31 -22.37
N ALA A 326 -8.97 -6.22 -21.81
CA ALA A 326 -9.05 -6.61 -20.41
C ALA A 326 -8.75 -5.43 -19.44
N ALA A 327 -7.83 -4.55 -19.81
CA ALA A 327 -7.49 -3.36 -19.00
C ALA A 327 -8.67 -2.38 -18.91
N GLU A 328 -9.34 -2.11 -20.03
CA GLU A 328 -10.52 -1.24 -20.10
C GLU A 328 -11.69 -1.84 -19.31
N ARG A 329 -11.93 -3.15 -19.45
CA ARG A 329 -12.95 -3.85 -18.66
C ARG A 329 -12.69 -3.76 -17.15
N ARG A 330 -11.43 -3.83 -16.74
CA ARG A 330 -11.02 -3.67 -15.33
C ARG A 330 -11.28 -2.25 -14.83
N ASP A 331 -10.89 -1.24 -15.59
CA ASP A 331 -11.13 0.17 -15.25
C ASP A 331 -12.65 0.46 -15.07
N ILE A 332 -13.48 -0.09 -15.95
CA ILE A 332 -14.94 0.02 -15.83
C ILE A 332 -15.43 -0.74 -14.59
N ALA A 333 -14.92 -1.95 -14.32
CA ALA A 333 -15.29 -2.72 -13.14
C ALA A 333 -14.93 -2.02 -11.82
N ASP A 334 -13.77 -1.36 -11.76
CA ASP A 334 -13.33 -0.56 -10.61
C ASP A 334 -14.25 0.65 -10.40
N THR A 335 -14.64 1.32 -11.50
CA THR A 335 -15.63 2.42 -11.48
C THR A 335 -16.99 1.94 -10.93
N VAL A 336 -17.47 0.78 -11.38
CA VAL A 336 -18.71 0.18 -10.86
C VAL A 336 -18.58 -0.11 -9.36
N ALA A 337 -17.46 -0.71 -8.93
CA ALA A 337 -17.24 -1.08 -7.55
C ALA A 337 -17.22 0.17 -6.63
N GLU A 338 -16.50 1.21 -7.02
CA GLU A 338 -16.43 2.49 -6.30
C GLU A 338 -17.81 3.15 -6.19
N ARG A 339 -18.47 3.39 -7.32
CA ARG A 339 -19.78 4.08 -7.35
C ARG A 339 -20.86 3.26 -6.65
N THR A 340 -20.84 1.93 -6.78
CA THR A 340 -21.77 1.04 -6.05
C THR A 340 -21.55 1.12 -4.54
N ALA A 341 -20.30 1.19 -4.08
CA ALA A 341 -19.99 1.36 -2.65
C ALA A 341 -20.51 2.71 -2.12
N LEU A 342 -20.36 3.79 -2.89
CA LEU A 342 -20.90 5.11 -2.55
C LEU A 342 -22.43 5.09 -2.44
N LEU A 343 -23.12 4.47 -3.42
CA LEU A 343 -24.58 4.34 -3.40
C LEU A 343 -25.07 3.47 -2.22
N ALA A 344 -24.37 2.37 -1.92
CA ALA A 344 -24.70 1.51 -0.78
C ALA A 344 -24.51 2.22 0.57
N ASN A 345 -23.45 3.04 0.69
CA ASN A 345 -23.23 3.89 1.86
C ASN A 345 -24.34 4.94 2.00
N SER A 346 -24.67 5.64 0.91
CA SER A 346 -25.78 6.62 0.88
C SER A 346 -27.11 5.99 1.29
N ALA A 347 -27.43 4.79 0.79
CA ALA A 347 -28.64 4.06 1.16
C ALA A 347 -28.68 3.69 2.66
N THR A 348 -27.53 3.29 3.22
CA THR A 348 -27.40 3.00 4.66
C THR A 348 -27.62 4.25 5.51
N CYS A 349 -26.96 5.36 5.17
CA CYS A 349 -27.15 6.64 5.82
C CYS A 349 -28.60 7.12 5.69
N ALA A 350 -29.24 6.95 4.52
CA ALA A 350 -30.63 7.33 4.31
C ALA A 350 -31.60 6.53 5.18
N ALA A 351 -31.33 5.24 5.40
CA ALA A 351 -32.09 4.42 6.34
C ALA A 351 -31.93 4.92 7.78
N ASN A 352 -30.71 5.28 8.20
CA ASN A 352 -30.44 5.85 9.52
C ASN A 352 -31.15 7.19 9.72
N VAL A 353 -31.06 8.09 8.73
CA VAL A 353 -31.77 9.38 8.74
C VAL A 353 -33.26 9.13 8.87
N SER A 354 -33.86 8.31 8.02
CA SER A 354 -35.30 8.01 8.05
C SER A 354 -35.76 7.48 9.41
N ALA A 355 -34.98 6.58 10.02
CA ALA A 355 -35.25 6.08 11.37
C ALA A 355 -35.17 7.19 12.44
N ALA A 356 -34.17 8.07 12.37
CA ALA A 356 -34.02 9.20 13.27
C ALA A 356 -35.15 10.24 13.11
N LEU A 357 -35.64 10.44 11.88
CA LEU A 357 -36.74 11.37 11.61
C LEU A 357 -38.09 10.92 12.20
N ALA A 358 -38.25 9.64 12.54
CA ALA A 358 -39.42 9.15 13.26
C ALA A 358 -39.48 9.60 14.74
N GLY A 359 -38.36 10.00 15.33
CA GLY A 359 -38.25 10.44 16.72
C GLY A 359 -37.87 11.93 16.89
N PRO A 360 -37.82 12.45 18.13
CA PRO A 360 -37.29 13.78 18.40
C PRO A 360 -35.76 13.83 18.19
N ILE A 361 -35.27 14.94 17.64
CA ILE A 361 -33.82 15.21 17.57
C ILE A 361 -33.37 15.79 18.91
N SER A 362 -32.27 15.25 19.44
CA SER A 362 -31.64 15.66 20.70
C SER A 362 -30.14 15.84 20.50
N THR A 363 -29.48 16.44 21.49
CA THR A 363 -28.01 16.55 21.52
C THR A 363 -27.29 15.21 21.42
N SER A 364 -27.93 14.11 21.83
CA SER A 364 -27.34 12.76 21.82
C SER A 364 -27.37 12.06 20.46
N ASN A 365 -28.24 12.47 19.53
CA ASN A 365 -28.38 11.85 18.20
C ASN A 365 -28.12 12.81 17.04
N ALA A 366 -28.13 14.13 17.28
CA ALA A 366 -27.90 15.14 16.24
C ALA A 366 -26.53 15.00 15.56
N GLY A 367 -25.49 14.56 16.29
CA GLY A 367 -24.14 14.41 15.73
C GLY A 367 -24.06 13.31 14.68
N ALA A 368 -24.59 12.12 14.99
CA ALA A 368 -24.69 11.01 14.04
C ALA A 368 -25.58 11.37 12.84
N LEU A 369 -26.69 12.06 13.09
CA LEU A 369 -27.60 12.51 12.02
C LEU A 369 -26.92 13.51 11.07
N VAL A 370 -26.10 14.42 11.58
CA VAL A 370 -25.31 15.35 10.74
C VAL A 370 -24.29 14.59 9.89
N GLN A 371 -23.62 13.57 10.44
CA GLN A 371 -22.67 12.74 9.70
C GLN A 371 -23.36 11.94 8.58
N ASP A 372 -24.49 11.30 8.88
CA ASP A 372 -25.27 10.57 7.87
C ASP A 372 -25.77 11.51 6.75
N LEU A 373 -26.28 12.69 7.10
CA LEU A 373 -26.73 13.69 6.12
C LEU A 373 -25.58 14.23 5.26
N ARG A 374 -24.40 14.43 5.87
CA ARG A 374 -23.19 14.82 5.15
C ARG A 374 -22.76 13.76 4.16
N ALA A 375 -22.73 12.49 4.57
CA ALA A 375 -22.37 11.38 3.70
C ALA A 375 -23.33 11.24 2.50
N ILE A 376 -24.64 11.45 2.70
CA ILE A 376 -25.61 11.45 1.59
C ILE A 376 -25.35 12.64 0.65
N ALA A 377 -25.08 13.84 1.20
CA ALA A 377 -24.80 15.04 0.41
C ALA A 377 -23.52 14.89 -0.44
N GLU A 378 -22.47 14.28 0.10
CA GLU A 378 -21.22 14.03 -0.64
C GLU A 378 -21.43 13.07 -1.82
N VAL A 379 -22.23 12.02 -1.64
CA VAL A 379 -22.60 11.11 -2.75
C VAL A 379 -23.47 11.83 -3.77
N HIS A 380 -24.39 12.68 -3.34
CA HIS A 380 -25.22 13.48 -4.25
C HIS A 380 -24.36 14.40 -5.13
N THR A 381 -23.42 15.14 -4.53
CA THR A 381 -22.47 16.00 -5.25
C THR A 381 -21.57 15.19 -6.19
N ALA A 382 -21.03 14.06 -5.73
CA ALA A 382 -20.20 13.19 -6.57
C ALA A 382 -20.98 12.69 -7.79
N ALA A 383 -22.26 12.35 -7.60
CA ALA A 383 -23.13 11.83 -8.64
C ALA A 383 -23.61 12.89 -9.65
N GLU A 384 -23.47 14.20 -9.38
CA GLU A 384 -23.77 15.25 -10.37
C GLU A 384 -22.90 15.12 -11.63
N ALA A 385 -21.71 14.53 -11.50
CA ALA A 385 -20.80 14.28 -12.60
C ALA A 385 -21.00 12.89 -13.26
N TRP A 386 -21.92 12.06 -12.77
CA TRP A 386 -22.14 10.72 -13.31
C TRP A 386 -23.18 10.76 -14.43
N ASP A 387 -22.79 10.42 -15.66
CA ASP A 387 -23.70 10.32 -16.80
C ASP A 387 -24.39 8.94 -16.85
N THR A 388 -25.10 8.55 -15.80
CA THR A 388 -25.63 7.18 -15.64
C THR A 388 -26.77 6.87 -16.59
N PHE A 389 -26.83 5.64 -17.14
CA PHE A 389 -27.94 5.21 -18.00
C PHE A 389 -29.30 5.18 -17.28
N ILE A 390 -29.33 4.74 -16.02
CA ILE A 390 -30.49 4.84 -15.14
C ILE A 390 -30.11 5.75 -13.98
N ALA A 391 -31.01 6.68 -13.64
CA ALA A 391 -30.82 7.59 -12.52
C ALA A 391 -30.42 6.85 -11.23
N ALA A 392 -29.28 7.25 -10.67
CA ALA A 392 -28.77 6.67 -9.43
C ALA A 392 -29.71 6.99 -8.24
N PRO A 393 -29.84 6.06 -7.26
CA PRO A 393 -30.67 6.28 -6.08
C PRO A 393 -29.95 7.19 -5.05
N LEU A 394 -30.03 8.51 -5.23
CA LEU A 394 -29.27 9.49 -4.44
C LEU A 394 -29.91 9.91 -3.10
N ASN A 395 -31.07 9.36 -2.73
CA ASN A 395 -31.73 9.61 -1.44
C ASN A 395 -32.00 11.10 -1.11
N GLN A 396 -32.14 11.93 -2.14
CA GLN A 396 -32.20 13.40 -2.02
C GLN A 396 -33.37 13.89 -1.16
N ALA A 397 -34.55 13.24 -1.24
CA ALA A 397 -35.71 13.60 -0.44
C ALA A 397 -35.50 13.38 1.07
N VAL A 398 -34.82 12.29 1.43
CA VAL A 398 -34.48 11.96 2.82
C VAL A 398 -33.44 12.95 3.36
N MET A 399 -32.43 13.27 2.56
CA MET A 399 -31.42 14.28 2.88
C MET A 399 -32.05 15.64 3.19
N HIS A 400 -32.85 16.19 2.27
CA HIS A 400 -33.50 17.50 2.45
C HIS A 400 -34.39 17.53 3.70
N SER A 401 -35.16 16.46 3.92
CA SER A 401 -36.03 16.33 5.09
C SER A 401 -35.23 16.31 6.39
N GLY A 402 -34.09 15.62 6.41
CA GLY A 402 -33.25 15.54 7.60
C GLY A 402 -32.47 16.82 7.87
N GLN A 403 -31.94 17.47 6.84
CA GLN A 403 -31.28 18.77 6.95
C GLN A 403 -32.23 19.81 7.57
N ALA A 404 -33.46 19.93 7.05
CA ALA A 404 -34.46 20.84 7.58
C ALA A 404 -34.74 20.60 9.08
N LYS A 405 -34.84 19.32 9.49
CA LYS A 405 -35.13 18.96 10.88
C LYS A 405 -33.93 19.24 11.81
N VAL A 406 -32.70 18.98 11.38
CA VAL A 406 -31.48 19.28 12.14
C VAL A 406 -31.30 20.78 12.33
N LEU A 407 -31.53 21.58 11.29
CA LEU A 407 -31.42 23.03 11.37
C LEU A 407 -32.47 23.62 12.32
N ALA A 408 -33.72 23.16 12.24
CA ALA A 408 -34.77 23.55 13.17
C ALA A 408 -34.44 23.17 14.63
N TRP A 409 -33.80 22.01 14.85
CA TRP A 409 -33.31 21.62 16.18
C TRP A 409 -32.18 22.54 16.67
N ALA A 410 -31.21 22.86 15.82
CA ALA A 410 -30.07 23.73 16.13
C ALA A 410 -30.52 25.16 16.49
N ASP A 411 -31.54 25.67 15.79
CA ASP A 411 -32.16 26.97 16.09
C ASP A 411 -32.82 27.02 17.47
N ASN A 412 -33.23 25.88 18.02
CA ASN A 412 -33.78 25.79 19.37
C ASN A 412 -32.71 25.61 20.46
N GLN A 413 -31.43 25.43 20.12
CA GLN A 413 -30.37 25.26 21.11
C GLN A 413 -29.91 26.60 21.71
N LYS A 414 -29.42 26.54 22.96
CA LYS A 414 -28.67 27.66 23.55
C LYS A 414 -27.35 27.82 22.82
N VAL A 415 -26.85 29.05 22.73
CA VAL A 415 -25.60 29.35 21.99
C VAL A 415 -24.42 28.56 22.54
N GLY A 416 -24.29 28.42 23.86
CA GLY A 416 -23.22 27.61 24.47
C GLY A 416 -23.27 26.14 24.06
N ASP A 417 -24.46 25.55 24.04
CA ASP A 417 -24.68 24.16 23.66
C ASP A 417 -24.42 23.94 22.16
N LEU A 418 -24.85 24.89 21.32
CA LEU A 418 -24.58 24.85 19.88
C LEU A 418 -23.10 25.02 19.55
N ARG A 419 -22.37 25.88 20.28
CA ARG A 419 -20.91 26.00 20.16
C ARG A 419 -20.23 24.69 20.49
N LYS A 420 -20.61 24.07 21.60
CA LYS A 420 -20.09 22.78 22.04
C LYS A 420 -20.38 21.71 21.00
N PHE A 421 -21.60 21.64 20.49
CA PHE A 421 -22.00 20.71 19.44
C PHE A 421 -21.13 20.88 18.19
N ILE A 422 -21.03 22.09 17.64
CA ILE A 422 -20.27 22.40 16.42
C ILE A 422 -18.79 22.04 16.59
N SER A 423 -18.21 22.26 17.77
CA SER A 423 -16.82 21.86 18.04
C SER A 423 -16.66 20.35 18.25
N ASP A 424 -17.59 19.71 18.95
CA ASP A 424 -17.54 18.26 19.23
C ASP A 424 -17.72 17.44 17.95
N THR A 425 -18.49 17.96 16.98
CA THR A 425 -18.69 17.32 15.67
C THR A 425 -17.61 17.69 14.64
N GLY A 426 -16.63 18.51 15.01
CA GLY A 426 -15.53 18.90 14.11
C GLY A 426 -15.93 19.84 12.96
N ILE A 427 -17.10 20.49 13.03
CA ILE A 427 -17.59 21.40 11.99
C ILE A 427 -16.79 22.71 11.97
N ALA A 428 -16.33 23.14 13.15
CA ALA A 428 -15.40 24.25 13.31
C ALA A 428 -14.51 23.98 14.53
N THR A 429 -13.35 24.63 14.60
CA THR A 429 -12.47 24.50 15.76
C THR A 429 -13.14 25.07 17.01
N THR A 430 -12.72 24.60 18.20
CA THR A 430 -13.21 25.13 19.48
C THR A 430 -13.00 26.65 19.59
N ALA A 431 -11.90 27.16 19.03
CA ALA A 431 -11.59 28.60 19.02
C ALA A 431 -12.55 29.40 18.12
N GLU A 432 -12.89 28.87 16.94
CA GLU A 432 -13.85 29.48 16.02
C GLU A 432 -15.27 29.43 16.58
N ALA A 433 -15.69 28.29 17.12
CA ALA A 433 -17.01 28.12 17.71
C ALA A 433 -17.20 29.03 18.95
N ALA A 434 -16.19 29.14 19.83
CA ALA A 434 -16.26 29.95 21.05
C ALA A 434 -16.57 31.43 20.78
N LYS A 435 -16.08 31.97 19.65
CA LYS A 435 -16.26 33.38 19.24
C LYS A 435 -17.47 33.58 18.31
N ALA A 436 -18.00 32.51 17.71
CA ALA A 436 -19.09 32.59 16.74
C ALA A 436 -20.45 32.94 17.39
N THR A 437 -21.22 33.79 16.71
CA THR A 437 -22.62 34.10 17.08
C THR A 437 -23.55 32.93 16.72
N LYS A 438 -24.76 32.87 17.29
CA LYS A 438 -25.75 31.81 16.96
C LYS A 438 -26.01 31.72 15.46
N SER A 439 -26.17 32.87 14.79
CA SER A 439 -26.34 32.94 13.34
C SER A 439 -25.12 32.41 12.58
N LYS A 440 -23.89 32.72 13.02
CA LYS A 440 -22.67 32.20 12.40
C LYS A 440 -22.54 30.68 12.58
N LEU A 441 -22.91 30.15 13.75
CA LEU A 441 -22.93 28.70 14.03
C LEU A 441 -23.96 27.98 13.16
N GLY A 442 -25.17 28.54 12.99
CA GLY A 442 -26.19 28.00 12.08
C GLY A 442 -25.71 27.97 10.63
N LYS A 443 -25.02 29.01 10.17
CA LYS A 443 -24.41 29.05 8.82
C LYS A 443 -23.28 28.03 8.65
N LEU A 444 -22.45 27.80 9.67
CA LEU A 444 -21.42 26.77 9.64
C LEU A 444 -22.03 25.38 9.53
N LEU A 445 -23.08 25.10 10.32
CA LEU A 445 -23.83 23.84 10.25
C LEU A 445 -24.48 23.64 8.88
N GLN A 446 -25.18 24.65 8.36
CA GLN A 446 -25.78 24.61 7.03
C GLN A 446 -24.74 24.39 5.93
N GLY A 447 -23.61 25.11 5.97
CA GLY A 447 -22.53 24.95 5.00
C GLY A 447 -21.89 23.55 5.06
N HIS A 448 -21.76 23.00 6.26
CA HIS A 448 -21.31 21.62 6.45
C HIS A 448 -22.34 20.62 5.89
N LEU A 449 -23.64 20.84 6.05
CA LEU A 449 -24.68 19.95 5.54
C LEU A 449 -24.84 19.99 4.02
N ASN A 450 -24.51 21.11 3.35
CA ASN A 450 -24.81 21.33 1.93
C ASN A 450 -23.72 20.88 0.94
N ALA A 451 -22.60 20.30 1.41
CA ALA A 451 -21.46 19.91 0.57
C ALA A 451 -20.90 21.05 -0.32
N SER A 452 -19.94 21.80 0.21
CA SER A 452 -18.95 22.47 -0.64
C SER A 452 -17.57 22.37 -0.01
N ALA A 453 -16.71 21.58 -0.65
CA ALA A 453 -15.27 21.67 -0.51
C ALA A 453 -14.78 22.68 -1.57
N ALA A 454 -14.81 23.98 -1.25
CA ALA A 454 -14.15 25.00 -2.07
C ALA A 454 -13.66 26.15 -1.16
N THR A 455 -12.34 26.17 -0.97
CA THR A 455 -11.47 27.32 -0.63
C THR A 455 -11.98 28.36 0.37
N VAL A 456 -11.48 28.28 1.61
CA VAL A 456 -11.23 29.48 2.41
C VAL A 456 -9.74 29.79 2.30
N SER A 457 -9.38 30.69 1.38
CA SER A 457 -8.11 31.42 1.42
C SER A 457 -8.40 32.91 1.45
N THR A 458 -8.13 33.54 2.60
CA THR A 458 -7.33 34.78 2.70
C THR A 458 -6.87 34.95 4.15
N ALA A 459 -5.56 35.21 4.27
CA ALA A 459 -4.71 35.02 5.43
C ALA A 459 -4.74 36.15 6.49
N LYS A 460 -4.35 35.82 7.74
CA LYS A 460 -3.14 36.37 8.40
C LYS A 460 -2.87 35.80 9.81
N ASN A 461 -1.63 35.32 9.96
CA ASN A 461 -0.73 35.19 11.13
C ASN A 461 -1.13 34.35 12.37
N GLU A 462 -0.43 33.21 12.51
CA GLU A 462 0.36 32.70 13.68
C GLU A 462 -0.07 32.94 15.14
N PRO A 463 0.35 32.08 16.12
CA PRO A 463 0.64 30.64 16.06
C PRO A 463 -0.17 29.84 17.11
N ALA A 464 -0.08 28.51 16.99
CA ALA A 464 -0.77 27.44 17.72
C ALA A 464 -0.69 27.53 19.28
N PRO A 465 -1.50 26.76 20.05
CA PRO A 465 -1.27 25.32 20.15
C PRO A 465 -2.53 24.43 20.23
N ALA A 466 -2.26 23.19 19.87
CA ALA A 466 -3.15 22.07 19.65
C ALA A 466 -3.49 21.34 20.99
N PRO A 467 -4.13 20.14 20.96
CA PRO A 467 -5.53 19.96 21.33
C PRO A 467 -5.67 18.88 22.43
N ALA A 468 -6.90 18.56 22.86
CA ALA A 468 -7.14 17.38 23.69
C ALA A 468 -8.36 16.59 23.23
N VAL A 469 -8.09 15.40 22.70
CA VAL A 469 -9.07 14.36 22.32
C VAL A 469 -9.61 13.67 23.59
N SER A 470 -10.82 13.09 23.56
CA SER A 470 -11.30 11.89 24.27
C SER A 470 -12.75 11.69 23.83
N GLY A 471 -13.16 10.63 23.13
CA GLY A 471 -12.99 9.21 23.45
C GLY A 471 -14.29 8.71 24.07
N GLY A 472 -15.22 8.20 23.25
CA GLY A 472 -16.51 7.62 23.68
C GLY A 472 -17.14 6.75 22.58
N SER A 473 -17.12 5.44 22.78
CA SER A 473 -17.66 4.40 21.89
C SER A 473 -19.18 4.26 22.01
N GLN A 474 -19.91 4.33 20.89
CA GLN A 474 -21.33 3.93 20.75
C GLN A 474 -21.46 2.72 19.81
N GLN A 475 -22.30 1.76 20.23
CA GLN A 475 -22.58 0.48 19.58
C GLN A 475 -23.43 0.67 18.30
N ASN A 476 -22.99 0.13 17.16
CA ASN A 476 -23.78 0.08 15.91
C ASN A 476 -24.06 -1.35 15.44
N ALA A 477 -25.22 -1.54 14.81
CA ALA A 477 -25.85 -2.82 14.48
C ALA A 477 -25.02 -3.71 13.52
N LYS A 478 -25.14 -5.04 13.68
CA LYS A 478 -24.29 -6.05 13.01
C LYS A 478 -24.70 -6.32 11.55
N PRO A 479 -23.74 -6.44 10.59
CA PRO A 479 -24.01 -6.80 9.21
C PRO A 479 -24.36 -8.30 9.03
N ALA A 480 -25.36 -8.58 8.19
CA ALA A 480 -25.94 -9.92 8.00
C ALA A 480 -25.24 -10.80 6.95
N SER A 481 -24.47 -10.24 6.02
CA SER A 481 -23.81 -10.98 4.92
C SER A 481 -22.33 -11.26 5.20
N ARG A 482 -21.75 -12.28 4.54
CA ARG A 482 -20.31 -12.63 4.67
C ARG A 482 -19.41 -11.50 4.15
N PHE A 483 -19.74 -10.93 2.99
CA PHE A 483 -19.04 -9.78 2.41
C PHE A 483 -19.17 -8.52 3.30
N GLY A 484 -20.36 -8.22 3.82
CA GLY A 484 -20.56 -7.08 4.72
C GLY A 484 -19.78 -7.21 6.03
N ARG A 485 -19.61 -8.43 6.56
CA ARG A 485 -18.72 -8.69 7.71
C ARG A 485 -17.24 -8.51 7.36
N GLN A 486 -16.80 -8.96 6.19
CA GLN A 486 -15.40 -8.79 5.73
C GLN A 486 -15.07 -7.32 5.44
N HIS A 487 -15.97 -6.59 4.78
CA HIS A 487 -15.82 -5.16 4.53
C HIS A 487 -15.81 -4.34 5.83
N ALA A 488 -16.74 -4.62 6.77
CA ALA A 488 -16.74 -3.97 8.07
C ALA A 488 -15.46 -4.27 8.89
N GLN A 489 -14.93 -5.49 8.77
CA GLN A 489 -13.63 -5.85 9.37
C GLN A 489 -12.47 -5.07 8.72
N LEU A 490 -12.47 -4.92 7.39
CA LEU A 490 -11.46 -4.13 6.67
C LEU A 490 -11.52 -2.65 7.04
N VAL A 491 -12.71 -2.05 7.07
CA VAL A 491 -12.92 -0.66 7.47
C VAL A 491 -12.50 -0.44 8.93
N ALA A 492 -12.89 -1.34 9.84
CA ALA A 492 -12.47 -1.26 11.24
C ALA A 492 -10.94 -1.38 11.39
N ALA A 493 -10.30 -2.27 10.63
CA ALA A 493 -8.84 -2.40 10.62
C ALA A 493 -8.16 -1.13 10.08
N LEU A 494 -8.68 -0.53 9.01
CA LEU A 494 -8.16 0.72 8.46
C LEU A 494 -8.34 1.90 9.42
N GLN A 495 -9.52 2.05 10.02
CA GLN A 495 -9.80 3.08 11.03
C GLN A 495 -8.88 2.93 12.24
N GLN A 496 -8.65 1.71 12.71
CA GLN A 496 -7.75 1.44 13.82
C GLN A 496 -6.29 1.77 13.47
N ALA A 497 -5.84 1.42 12.27
CA ALA A 497 -4.50 1.77 11.78
C ALA A 497 -4.33 3.29 11.67
N GLN A 498 -5.30 3.99 11.05
CA GLN A 498 -5.31 5.46 10.97
C GLN A 498 -5.31 6.10 12.36
N ALA A 499 -6.11 5.57 13.30
CA ALA A 499 -6.18 6.04 14.69
C ALA A 499 -4.86 5.85 15.46
N ALA A 500 -4.11 4.79 15.16
CA ALA A 500 -2.80 4.54 15.75
C ALA A 500 -1.75 5.50 15.16
N HIS A 501 -1.67 5.58 13.83
CA HIS A 501 -0.71 6.46 13.15
C HIS A 501 -0.94 7.95 13.43
N ALA A 502 -2.19 8.42 13.51
CA ALA A 502 -2.50 9.82 13.82
C ALA A 502 -2.15 10.21 15.27
N ALA A 503 -2.05 9.23 16.19
CA ALA A 503 -1.72 9.49 17.58
C ALA A 503 -0.21 9.49 17.85
N ILE A 504 0.59 8.96 16.92
CA ILE A 504 2.04 8.82 17.10
C ILE A 504 2.73 10.10 16.61
N PRO A 505 3.59 10.71 17.44
CA PRO A 505 4.41 11.83 17.01
C PRO A 505 5.30 11.43 15.85
N LYS A 506 5.42 12.32 14.85
CA LYS A 506 6.26 12.07 13.66
C LYS A 506 7.71 11.79 14.09
N PRO A 507 8.38 10.80 13.49
CA PRO A 507 9.81 10.60 13.71
C PRO A 507 10.60 11.86 13.32
N MET A 508 11.57 12.18 14.15
CA MET A 508 12.60 13.19 13.94
C MET A 508 13.94 12.53 13.62
N ASP A 509 14.86 13.27 13.02
CA ASP A 509 16.23 12.84 12.82
C ASP A 509 16.93 12.58 14.19
N ALA A 510 17.69 11.48 14.26
CA ALA A 510 18.32 11.06 15.51
C ALA A 510 19.49 11.97 15.91
N ALA A 511 20.21 12.57 14.96
CA ALA A 511 21.27 13.51 15.28
C ALA A 511 20.69 14.81 15.85
N THR A 512 19.54 15.24 15.32
CA THR A 512 18.76 16.37 15.84
C THR A 512 18.36 16.14 17.29
N VAL A 513 17.73 14.99 17.60
CA VAL A 513 17.33 14.65 18.98
C VAL A 513 18.55 14.45 19.89
N ALA A 514 19.67 13.96 19.35
CA ALA A 514 20.93 13.82 20.11
C ALA A 514 21.54 15.18 20.47
N ALA A 515 21.33 16.22 19.66
CA ALA A 515 21.79 17.57 19.91
C ALA A 515 20.88 18.37 20.86
N TRP A 516 19.71 17.85 21.22
CA TRP A 516 18.77 18.53 22.09
C TRP A 516 19.26 18.61 23.53
N ASP A 517 19.15 19.80 24.11
CA ASP A 517 19.19 19.98 25.55
C ASP A 517 17.78 19.76 26.11
N PHE A 518 17.56 18.61 26.73
CA PHE A 518 16.30 18.27 27.40
C PHE A 518 16.13 18.96 28.76
N GLY A 519 17.13 19.72 29.22
CA GLY A 519 17.13 20.43 30.48
C GLY A 519 16.84 19.53 31.69
N PRO A 520 16.54 20.13 32.86
CA PRO A 520 16.24 19.37 34.07
C PRO A 520 14.91 18.61 33.94
N GLY A 521 14.97 17.29 34.11
CA GLY A 521 13.80 16.42 34.07
C GLY A 521 13.06 16.34 35.41
N LYS A 522 11.75 16.08 35.37
CA LYS A 522 10.94 15.77 36.55
C LYS A 522 10.76 14.25 36.68
N PRO A 523 11.06 13.62 37.83
CA PRO A 523 10.77 12.20 38.03
C PRO A 523 9.29 11.87 37.74
N ALA A 524 9.07 10.75 37.06
CA ALA A 524 7.75 10.29 36.65
C ALA A 524 7.50 8.88 37.15
N ASP A 525 6.46 8.68 37.94
CA ASP A 525 6.03 7.34 38.36
C ASP A 525 5.05 6.77 37.31
N LEU A 526 5.65 6.24 36.23
CA LEU A 526 4.92 5.62 35.11
C LEU A 526 5.10 4.09 35.10
N GLY A 527 5.41 3.50 36.26
CA GLY A 527 5.67 2.06 36.40
C GLY A 527 7.00 1.58 35.79
N GLY A 528 7.22 0.27 35.77
CA GLY A 528 8.41 -0.38 35.21
C GLY A 528 9.69 -0.28 36.06
N ILE A 529 10.77 -0.95 35.63
CA ILE A 529 12.02 -1.12 36.41
C ILE A 529 13.08 -0.04 36.17
N HIS A 530 12.92 0.76 35.11
CA HIS A 530 13.86 1.81 34.70
C HIS A 530 13.36 3.18 35.17
N PRO A 531 14.20 3.99 35.85
CA PRO A 531 13.86 5.36 36.23
C PRO A 531 13.44 6.19 35.01
N LYS A 532 12.35 6.94 35.17
CA LYS A 532 11.75 7.77 34.13
C LYS A 532 11.74 9.22 34.57
N THR A 533 12.10 10.11 33.66
CA THR A 533 11.96 11.56 33.84
C THR A 533 11.18 12.15 32.67
N LEU A 534 10.33 13.14 32.97
CA LEU A 534 9.64 13.93 31.97
C LEU A 534 10.40 15.22 31.71
N HIS A 535 10.53 15.55 30.43
CA HIS A 535 11.20 16.73 29.91
C HIS A 535 10.23 17.44 28.97
N THR A 536 10.36 18.77 28.89
CA THR A 536 9.77 19.52 27.79
C THR A 536 10.83 19.60 26.71
N GLY A 537 10.57 19.02 25.54
CA GLY A 537 11.48 19.08 24.41
C GLY A 537 11.58 20.51 23.84
N PRO A 538 12.63 20.83 23.06
CA PRO A 538 12.71 22.09 22.30
C PRO A 538 11.53 22.32 21.35
N ASP A 539 10.84 21.25 20.95
CA ASP A 539 9.59 21.28 20.18
C ASP A 539 8.35 21.67 21.00
N GLY A 540 8.50 21.92 22.30
CA GLY A 540 7.43 22.25 23.23
C GLY A 540 6.57 21.06 23.66
N SER A 541 6.87 19.84 23.19
CA SER A 541 6.12 18.63 23.54
C SER A 541 6.71 17.92 24.77
N THR A 542 5.96 17.00 25.38
CA THR A 542 6.45 16.26 26.54
C THR A 542 7.17 14.99 26.10
N TRP A 543 8.42 14.86 26.52
CA TRP A 543 9.27 13.71 26.27
C TRP A 543 9.52 12.94 27.56
N MET A 544 9.63 11.63 27.44
CA MET A 544 10.04 10.73 28.50
C MET A 544 11.46 10.26 28.21
N ALA A 545 12.36 10.48 29.16
CA ALA A 545 13.67 9.86 29.18
C ALA A 545 13.65 8.65 30.12
N LYS A 546 14.15 7.51 29.65
CA LYS A 546 14.35 6.30 30.45
C LYS A 546 15.85 6.09 30.65
N ARG A 547 16.25 6.01 31.91
CA ARG A 547 17.62 5.64 32.30
C ARG A 547 17.68 4.16 32.63
N GLU A 548 18.78 3.52 32.28
CA GLU A 548 19.03 2.15 32.71
C GLU A 548 19.09 2.08 34.25
N GLY A 549 18.16 1.32 34.84
CA GLY A 549 18.08 1.16 36.31
C GLY A 549 19.33 0.49 36.89
N LYS A 550 19.89 -0.48 36.17
CA LYS A 550 21.26 -0.95 36.35
C LYS A 550 22.08 -0.46 35.16
N PRO A 551 23.15 0.33 35.36
CA PRO A 551 23.96 0.82 34.25
C PRO A 551 24.66 -0.31 33.48
N HIS A 552 24.48 -0.33 32.17
CA HIS A 552 25.17 -1.18 31.19
C HIS A 552 25.78 -0.29 30.09
N GLY A 553 26.30 0.89 30.45
CA GLY A 553 26.95 1.79 29.51
C GLY A 553 26.07 2.27 28.35
N GLY A 554 24.74 2.19 28.44
CA GLY A 554 23.81 2.55 27.37
C GLY A 554 23.45 1.42 26.40
N ALA A 555 23.88 0.18 26.66
CA ALA A 555 23.55 -0.95 25.78
C ALA A 555 22.04 -1.23 25.68
N ILE A 556 21.29 -1.10 26.78
CA ILE A 556 19.82 -1.26 26.79
C ILE A 556 19.17 -0.03 26.14
N THR A 557 19.71 1.17 26.37
CA THR A 557 19.28 2.40 25.68
C THR A 557 19.35 2.27 24.16
N HIS A 558 20.47 1.80 23.62
CA HIS A 558 20.61 1.56 22.18
C HIS A 558 19.71 0.43 21.68
N THR A 559 19.48 -0.60 22.50
CA THR A 559 18.56 -1.70 22.20
C THR A 559 17.14 -1.18 22.01
N GLU A 560 16.64 -0.36 22.92
CA GLU A 560 15.27 0.19 22.83
C GLU A 560 15.09 1.06 21.58
N ALA A 561 16.07 1.93 21.29
CA ALA A 561 16.04 2.81 20.11
C ALA A 561 16.12 2.03 18.79
N ALA A 562 16.96 0.99 18.71
CA ALA A 562 17.04 0.14 17.52
C ALA A 562 15.76 -0.70 17.34
N ALA A 563 15.23 -1.27 18.42
CA ALA A 563 14.01 -2.08 18.39
C ALA A 563 12.78 -1.25 17.98
N SER A 564 12.63 -0.01 18.46
CA SER A 564 11.59 0.93 18.00
C SER A 564 11.72 1.21 16.49
N ARG A 565 12.92 1.52 16.00
CA ARG A 565 13.16 1.78 14.56
C ARG A 565 12.81 0.57 13.69
N LEU A 566 13.22 -0.63 14.08
CA LEU A 566 12.91 -1.85 13.34
C LEU A 566 11.41 -2.22 13.43
N ALA A 567 10.74 -1.93 14.56
CA ALA A 567 9.30 -2.10 14.67
C ALA A 567 8.52 -1.10 13.78
N ALA A 568 9.01 0.13 13.62
CA ALA A 568 8.47 1.08 12.65
C ALA A 568 8.70 0.60 11.20
N ARG A 569 9.90 0.08 10.88
CA ARG A 569 10.23 -0.52 9.57
C ARG A 569 9.33 -1.71 9.23
N ALA A 570 8.97 -2.51 10.23
CA ALA A 570 7.97 -3.58 10.14
C ALA A 570 6.54 -3.09 9.81
N GLY A 571 6.30 -1.77 9.83
CA GLY A 571 5.02 -1.15 9.59
C GLY A 571 4.11 -1.11 10.82
N LEU A 572 4.64 -1.29 12.04
CA LEU A 572 3.84 -1.09 13.24
C LEU A 572 3.74 0.39 13.60
N PRO A 573 2.59 0.81 14.14
CA PRO A 573 2.43 2.13 14.73
C PRO A 573 3.12 2.16 16.10
N VAL A 574 4.44 2.39 16.12
CA VAL A 574 5.25 2.52 17.35
C VAL A 574 5.72 3.95 17.56
N VAL A 575 5.94 4.31 18.83
CA VAL A 575 6.58 5.59 19.18
C VAL A 575 8.05 5.60 18.75
N PRO A 576 8.55 6.71 18.16
CA PRO A 576 9.97 6.82 17.86
C PRO A 576 10.77 6.94 19.16
N VAL A 577 11.85 6.15 19.27
CA VAL A 577 12.75 6.14 20.41
C VAL A 577 14.17 6.43 19.95
N TYR A 578 14.86 7.31 20.68
CA TYR A 578 16.22 7.74 20.37
C TYR A 578 17.16 7.43 21.53
N ALA A 579 18.40 7.05 21.21
CA ALA A 579 19.46 6.95 22.20
C ALA A 579 20.19 8.30 22.27
N THR A 580 20.24 8.92 23.45
CA THR A 580 20.91 10.20 23.68
C THR A 580 21.52 10.24 25.08
N LYS A 581 21.98 11.42 25.51
CA LYS A 581 22.45 11.69 26.86
C LYS A 581 21.64 12.81 27.51
N VAL A 582 21.31 12.63 28.78
CA VAL A 582 20.77 13.69 29.64
C VAL A 582 21.66 13.74 30.88
N ASP A 583 22.17 14.91 31.22
CA ASP A 583 23.20 15.11 32.26
C ASP A 583 24.43 14.21 32.09
N GLY A 584 24.83 13.99 30.83
CA GLY A 584 25.95 13.11 30.47
C GLY A 584 25.70 11.60 30.61
N GLN A 585 24.51 11.20 31.10
CA GLN A 585 24.14 9.79 31.26
C GLN A 585 23.37 9.27 30.04
N PRO A 586 23.68 8.06 29.52
CA PRO A 586 22.90 7.43 28.46
C PRO A 586 21.44 7.25 28.86
N VAL A 587 20.53 7.67 27.99
CA VAL A 587 19.08 7.52 28.15
C VAL A 587 18.42 7.24 26.81
N SER A 588 17.36 6.44 26.83
CA SER A 588 16.43 6.39 25.70
C SER A 588 15.38 7.49 25.89
N VAL A 589 15.15 8.31 24.85
CA VAL A 589 14.14 9.37 24.87
C VAL A 589 13.06 9.08 23.85
N GLN A 590 11.82 9.37 24.21
CA GLN A 590 10.66 9.21 23.35
C GLN A 590 9.60 10.25 23.67
N PRO A 591 8.79 10.70 22.71
CA PRO A 591 7.67 11.56 22.99
C PRO A 591 6.54 10.77 23.67
N LEU A 592 5.75 11.44 24.52
CA LEU A 592 4.59 10.83 25.15
C LEU A 592 3.37 10.85 24.22
N VAL A 593 2.67 9.72 24.14
CA VAL A 593 1.41 9.62 23.41
C VAL A 593 0.28 10.19 24.27
N THR A 594 -0.23 11.36 23.89
CA THR A 594 -1.18 12.11 24.70
C THR A 594 -2.50 11.37 24.90
N GLY A 595 -2.75 10.96 26.15
CA GLY A 595 -4.03 10.42 26.59
C GLY A 595 -4.34 9.00 26.11
N ALA A 596 -3.34 8.27 25.62
CA ALA A 596 -3.42 6.83 25.45
C ALA A 596 -3.34 6.11 26.81
N LYS A 597 -3.88 4.90 26.89
CA LYS A 597 -3.89 4.06 28.11
C LYS A 597 -3.51 2.63 27.75
N PRO A 598 -2.94 1.83 28.66
CA PRO A 598 -2.81 0.39 28.47
C PRO A 598 -4.09 -0.26 27.92
N ILE A 599 -3.93 -1.25 27.03
CA ILE A 599 -5.06 -2.06 26.58
C ILE A 599 -5.68 -2.74 27.80
N SER A 600 -7.01 -2.65 27.90
CA SER A 600 -7.78 -3.20 29.02
C SER A 600 -8.65 -4.38 28.56
N GLY A 601 -9.20 -5.10 29.54
CA GLY A 601 -10.06 -6.26 29.30
C GLY A 601 -9.27 -7.55 29.08
N SER A 602 -9.92 -8.53 28.47
CA SER A 602 -9.32 -9.82 28.08
C SER A 602 -9.53 -10.07 26.59
N ALA A 603 -8.86 -11.09 26.04
CA ALA A 603 -9.00 -11.48 24.64
C ALA A 603 -10.47 -11.71 24.19
N SER A 604 -11.37 -12.06 25.12
CA SER A 604 -12.82 -12.18 24.85
C SER A 604 -13.51 -10.84 24.51
N SER A 605 -12.93 -9.72 24.94
CA SER A 605 -13.45 -8.37 24.75
C SER A 605 -12.80 -7.60 23.59
N TRP A 606 -11.73 -8.14 22.99
CA TRP A 606 -11.00 -7.50 21.91
C TRP A 606 -11.66 -7.74 20.55
N SER A 607 -11.59 -6.72 19.69
CA SER A 607 -12.16 -6.78 18.34
C SER A 607 -11.29 -7.60 17.38
N GLN A 608 -11.80 -7.88 16.16
CA GLN A 608 -10.98 -8.53 15.13
C GLN A 608 -9.75 -7.70 14.76
N ALA A 609 -9.90 -6.37 14.66
CA ALA A 609 -8.79 -5.47 14.33
C ALA A 609 -7.73 -5.43 15.45
N ASP A 610 -8.15 -5.51 16.72
CA ASP A 610 -7.21 -5.68 17.85
C ASP A 610 -6.43 -7.00 17.74
N VAL A 611 -7.12 -8.11 17.47
CA VAL A 611 -6.48 -9.43 17.33
C VAL A 611 -5.51 -9.45 16.14
N ASP A 612 -5.87 -8.86 15.01
CA ASP A 612 -5.00 -8.78 13.83
C ASP A 612 -3.75 -7.94 14.11
N GLU A 613 -3.88 -6.82 14.84
CA GLU A 613 -2.74 -5.99 15.22
C GLU A 613 -1.83 -6.65 16.26
N ILE A 614 -2.42 -7.43 17.17
CA ILE A 614 -1.67 -8.27 18.10
C ILE A 614 -0.90 -9.39 17.36
N VAL A 615 -1.46 -9.94 16.29
CA VAL A 615 -0.74 -10.89 15.41
C VAL A 615 0.44 -10.20 14.72
N ARG A 616 0.28 -8.98 14.19
CA ARG A 616 1.38 -8.19 13.62
C ARG A 616 2.48 -7.92 14.65
N LEU A 617 2.09 -7.56 15.88
CA LEU A 617 3.00 -7.38 17.00
C LEU A 617 3.80 -8.65 17.31
N HIS A 618 3.17 -9.82 17.31
CA HIS A 618 3.89 -11.07 17.58
C HIS A 618 5.01 -11.33 16.57
N VAL A 619 4.78 -11.06 15.28
CA VAL A 619 5.81 -11.21 14.24
C VAL A 619 7.03 -10.33 14.53
N THR A 620 6.80 -9.05 14.80
CA THR A 620 7.87 -8.11 15.12
C THR A 620 8.55 -8.45 16.44
N SER A 621 7.79 -8.83 17.46
CA SER A 621 8.31 -9.33 18.73
C SER A 621 9.24 -10.53 18.53
N TRP A 622 8.87 -11.50 17.69
CA TRP A 622 9.73 -12.65 17.39
C TRP A 622 11.00 -12.27 16.62
N ALA A 623 10.89 -11.37 15.64
CA ALA A 623 12.04 -10.86 14.89
C ALA A 623 13.07 -10.16 15.79
N LEU A 624 12.58 -9.43 16.79
CA LEU A 624 13.38 -8.65 17.74
C LEU A 624 13.70 -9.41 19.05
N GLY A 625 13.27 -10.66 19.17
CA GLY A 625 13.41 -11.44 20.41
C GLY A 625 12.79 -10.76 21.65
N ASN A 626 11.74 -9.95 21.46
CA ASN A 626 11.01 -9.28 22.54
C ASN A 626 9.85 -10.16 23.02
N HIS A 627 9.94 -10.62 24.26
CA HIS A 627 8.95 -11.49 24.90
C HIS A 627 8.13 -10.77 25.99
N ASP A 628 8.21 -9.44 26.07
CA ASP A 628 7.61 -8.62 27.14
C ASP A 628 6.45 -7.73 26.65
N ALA A 629 5.78 -8.12 25.57
CA ALA A 629 4.63 -7.37 25.03
C ALA A 629 3.33 -7.68 25.80
N TYR A 630 3.31 -7.46 27.12
CA TYR A 630 2.11 -7.62 27.95
C TYR A 630 1.20 -6.38 27.88
N SER A 631 0.04 -6.41 28.53
CA SER A 631 -1.03 -5.41 28.36
C SER A 631 -0.58 -3.97 28.63
N ASP A 632 0.33 -3.73 29.57
CA ASP A 632 0.77 -2.37 29.88
C ASP A 632 1.74 -1.81 28.84
N ASN A 633 2.33 -2.69 28.02
CA ASN A 633 3.24 -2.33 26.93
C ASN A 633 2.52 -2.18 25.58
N VAL A 634 1.19 -2.23 25.56
CA VAL A 634 0.38 -1.96 24.36
C VAL A 634 -0.63 -0.87 24.72
N LEU A 635 -0.42 0.34 24.20
CA LEU A 635 -1.31 1.46 24.45
C LEU A 635 -2.48 1.47 23.47
N ARG A 636 -3.68 1.73 23.97
CA ARG A 636 -4.85 2.13 23.19
C ARG A 636 -4.95 3.65 23.13
N THR A 637 -4.97 4.20 21.92
CA THR A 637 -5.17 5.64 21.67
C THR A 637 -6.63 6.03 21.93
N LYS A 638 -6.90 7.33 22.10
CA LYS A 638 -8.26 7.85 22.34
C LYS A 638 -9.25 7.55 21.22
N THR A 639 -8.75 7.36 20.01
CA THR A 639 -9.48 7.02 18.79
C THR A 639 -9.52 5.52 18.52
N GLY A 640 -8.92 4.69 19.39
CA GLY A 640 -9.05 3.23 19.37
C GLY A 640 -7.87 2.46 18.78
N GLY A 641 -6.85 3.13 18.23
CA GLY A 641 -5.63 2.52 17.70
C GLY A 641 -4.78 1.81 18.76
N LEU A 642 -4.02 0.78 18.39
CA LEU A 642 -3.06 0.11 19.28
C LEU A 642 -1.63 0.54 18.94
N VAL A 643 -0.83 0.84 19.95
CA VAL A 643 0.55 1.34 19.83
C VAL A 643 1.44 0.54 20.79
N PRO A 644 2.30 -0.37 20.32
CA PRO A 644 3.25 -1.05 21.17
C PRO A 644 4.34 -0.08 21.64
N ILE A 645 4.70 -0.19 22.91
CA ILE A 645 5.72 0.63 23.56
C ILE A 645 6.71 -0.25 24.34
N ASP A 646 7.73 0.38 24.92
CA ASP A 646 8.66 -0.27 25.87
C ASP A 646 9.41 -1.48 25.29
N GLN A 647 10.12 -1.24 24.18
CA GLN A 647 10.88 -2.28 23.48
C GLN A 647 12.24 -2.60 24.15
N GLY A 648 12.49 -2.09 25.36
CA GLY A 648 13.79 -2.21 26.04
C GLY A 648 14.19 -3.64 26.44
N GLN A 649 13.26 -4.60 26.45
CA GLN A 649 13.53 -6.02 26.67
C GLN A 649 13.80 -6.81 25.38
N ALA A 650 13.87 -6.14 24.23
CA ALA A 650 14.26 -6.77 22.97
C ALA A 650 15.61 -7.49 23.12
N PHE A 651 15.75 -8.61 22.41
CA PHE A 651 16.91 -9.49 22.39
C PHE A 651 17.34 -10.11 23.73
N LYS A 652 16.65 -9.91 24.85
CA LYS A 652 17.07 -10.43 26.16
C LYS A 652 17.34 -11.94 26.16
N PHE A 653 16.51 -12.71 25.48
CA PHE A 653 16.62 -14.17 25.40
C PHE A 653 17.14 -14.66 24.03
N PHE A 654 17.67 -13.76 23.21
CA PHE A 654 17.98 -14.03 21.81
C PHE A 654 18.97 -15.19 21.65
N GLY A 655 18.62 -16.15 20.80
CA GLY A 655 19.39 -17.38 20.55
C GLY A 655 19.12 -18.51 21.54
N SER A 656 18.35 -18.26 22.60
CA SER A 656 17.84 -19.28 23.53
C SER A 656 16.31 -19.34 23.55
N ASP A 657 15.67 -18.34 22.94
CA ASP A 657 14.24 -18.21 22.84
C ASP A 657 13.62 -19.16 21.81
N LYS A 658 12.32 -19.41 21.95
CA LYS A 658 11.55 -20.30 21.08
C LYS A 658 10.27 -19.63 20.64
N LEU A 659 9.93 -19.77 19.36
CA LEU A 659 8.59 -19.44 18.86
C LEU A 659 7.69 -20.62 19.20
N GLY A 660 6.82 -20.44 20.18
CA GLY A 660 5.86 -21.47 20.55
C GLY A 660 5.01 -21.10 21.75
N LEU A 661 3.86 -21.76 21.88
CA LEU A 661 2.83 -21.41 22.88
C LEU A 661 3.30 -21.51 24.33
N GLY A 662 4.24 -22.43 24.60
CA GLY A 662 4.76 -22.71 25.94
C GLY A 662 5.96 -21.87 26.34
N TYR A 663 6.55 -21.08 25.44
CA TYR A 663 7.71 -20.26 25.77
C TYR A 663 7.28 -18.90 26.31
N ARG A 664 7.28 -18.75 27.65
CA ARG A 664 6.80 -17.56 28.37
C ARG A 664 7.82 -17.11 29.42
N PRO A 665 8.93 -16.47 29.01
CA PRO A 665 10.01 -16.14 29.93
C PRO A 665 9.74 -14.90 30.81
N GLY A 666 8.56 -14.28 30.67
CA GLY A 666 8.12 -13.09 31.40
C GLY A 666 6.61 -13.06 31.61
N PRO A 667 6.03 -11.88 31.90
CA PRO A 667 4.58 -11.69 31.95
C PRO A 667 3.90 -12.18 30.67
N THR A 668 2.65 -12.65 30.77
CA THR A 668 1.91 -13.17 29.62
C THR A 668 1.67 -12.07 28.59
N ALA A 669 2.36 -12.19 27.45
CA ALA A 669 2.23 -11.26 26.33
C ALA A 669 0.80 -11.27 25.75
N VAL A 670 0.35 -10.15 25.18
CA VAL A 670 -1.01 -10.02 24.65
C VAL A 670 -1.29 -11.02 23.51
N TYR A 671 -0.29 -11.37 22.70
CA TYR A 671 -0.44 -12.39 21.67
C TYR A 671 -0.63 -13.78 22.26
N GLN A 672 -0.01 -14.11 23.40
CA GLN A 672 -0.25 -15.38 24.09
C GLN A 672 -1.68 -15.43 24.65
N GLN A 673 -2.19 -14.31 25.17
CA GLN A 673 -3.58 -14.22 25.62
C GLN A 673 -4.56 -14.45 24.46
N VAL A 674 -4.29 -13.89 23.28
CA VAL A 674 -5.06 -14.13 22.05
C VAL A 674 -5.03 -15.61 21.67
N TYR A 675 -3.86 -16.23 21.68
CA TYR A 675 -3.70 -17.63 21.28
C TYR A 675 -4.31 -18.62 22.26
N ASP A 676 -4.16 -18.38 23.57
CA ASP A 676 -4.83 -19.19 24.60
C ASP A 676 -6.35 -19.10 24.45
N ALA A 677 -6.87 -17.89 24.25
CA ALA A 677 -8.30 -17.68 24.02
C ALA A 677 -8.77 -18.30 22.70
N HIS A 678 -7.95 -18.29 21.64
CA HIS A 678 -8.25 -18.97 20.39
C HIS A 678 -8.42 -20.48 20.60
N LEU A 679 -7.44 -21.12 21.23
CA LEU A 679 -7.45 -22.56 21.50
C LEU A 679 -8.58 -22.98 22.46
N ALA A 680 -8.94 -22.10 23.40
CA ALA A 680 -10.05 -22.31 24.32
C ALA A 680 -11.43 -21.95 23.72
N GLY A 681 -11.50 -21.37 22.51
CA GLY A 681 -12.75 -20.87 21.92
C GLY A 681 -13.36 -19.68 22.67
N GLN A 682 -12.53 -18.90 23.36
CA GLN A 682 -12.88 -17.78 24.25
C GLN A 682 -12.61 -16.39 23.64
N LEU A 683 -12.26 -16.30 22.36
CA LEU A 683 -12.23 -15.03 21.65
C LEU A 683 -13.63 -14.41 21.57
N GLY A 684 -13.69 -13.10 21.33
CA GLY A 684 -14.94 -12.39 21.09
C GLY A 684 -15.79 -13.06 19.99
N LYS A 685 -17.11 -12.95 20.09
CA LYS A 685 -18.03 -13.61 19.14
C LYS A 685 -17.74 -13.15 17.69
N GLY A 686 -17.27 -14.07 16.86
CA GLY A 686 -16.93 -13.82 15.45
C GLY A 686 -15.50 -13.30 15.22
N VAL A 687 -14.67 -13.30 16.27
CA VAL A 687 -13.24 -12.95 16.21
C VAL A 687 -12.42 -14.24 16.11
N GLN A 688 -11.41 -14.23 15.25
CA GLN A 688 -10.52 -15.36 15.02
C GLN A 688 -9.07 -14.90 14.86
N VAL A 689 -8.10 -15.78 15.12
CA VAL A 689 -6.71 -15.52 14.73
C VAL A 689 -6.62 -15.60 13.21
N ASN A 690 -6.16 -14.53 12.58
CA ASN A 690 -5.98 -14.45 11.13
C ASN A 690 -4.48 -14.49 10.77
N PRO A 691 -3.94 -15.63 10.30
CA PRO A 691 -2.55 -15.71 9.87
C PRO A 691 -2.18 -14.71 8.78
N ALA A 692 -3.12 -14.31 7.91
CA ALA A 692 -2.85 -13.35 6.84
C ALA A 692 -2.45 -11.96 7.35
N ALA A 693 -2.82 -11.59 8.59
CA ALA A 693 -2.39 -10.34 9.21
C ALA A 693 -0.86 -10.27 9.39
N ALA A 694 -0.19 -11.42 9.55
CA ALA A 694 1.26 -11.51 9.65
C ALA A 694 1.99 -11.15 8.35
N HIS A 695 1.33 -11.34 7.19
CA HIS A 695 2.00 -11.28 5.88
C HIS A 695 2.67 -9.93 5.61
N SER A 696 1.99 -8.81 5.90
CA SER A 696 2.53 -7.48 5.59
C SER A 696 3.80 -7.17 6.41
N VAL A 697 3.86 -7.64 7.65
CA VAL A 697 4.99 -7.44 8.56
C VAL A 697 6.16 -8.32 8.12
N ILE A 698 5.89 -9.60 7.85
CA ILE A 698 6.89 -10.54 7.33
C ILE A 698 7.53 -9.98 6.06
N ARG A 699 6.72 -9.55 5.08
CA ARG A 699 7.22 -8.99 3.82
C ARG A 699 8.09 -7.76 4.04
N ARG A 700 7.66 -6.82 4.88
CA ARG A 700 8.42 -5.59 5.16
C ARG A 700 9.77 -5.89 5.83
N LEU A 701 9.78 -6.80 6.79
CA LEU A 701 11.02 -7.20 7.48
C LEU A 701 11.96 -7.99 6.55
N GLU A 702 11.44 -8.91 5.74
CA GLU A 702 12.23 -9.65 4.75
C GLU A 702 12.84 -8.72 3.69
N ALA A 703 12.14 -7.64 3.32
CA ALA A 703 12.61 -6.65 2.35
C ALA A 703 13.70 -5.71 2.89
N VAL A 704 13.93 -5.63 4.21
CA VAL A 704 15.04 -4.83 4.74
C VAL A 704 16.36 -5.47 4.29
N PRO A 705 17.28 -4.75 3.62
CA PRO A 705 18.58 -5.30 3.25
C PRO A 705 19.36 -5.86 4.46
N ASP A 706 20.13 -6.92 4.27
CA ASP A 706 20.93 -7.51 5.35
C ASP A 706 21.93 -6.51 5.94
N ALA A 707 22.53 -5.66 5.10
CA ALA A 707 23.43 -4.60 5.52
C ALA A 707 22.72 -3.57 6.42
N GLU A 708 21.54 -3.08 6.03
CA GLU A 708 20.72 -2.16 6.84
C GLU A 708 20.31 -2.77 8.19
N TRP A 709 19.89 -4.04 8.18
CA TRP A 709 19.51 -4.78 9.39
C TRP A 709 20.70 -4.91 10.36
N ARG A 710 21.88 -5.26 9.83
CA ARG A 710 23.11 -5.36 10.61
C ARG A 710 23.58 -4.00 11.11
N ALA A 711 23.54 -2.96 10.28
CA ALA A 711 23.94 -1.61 10.65
C ALA A 711 23.07 -1.06 11.79
N THR A 712 21.75 -1.24 11.70
CA THR A 712 20.81 -0.82 12.76
C THR A 712 21.10 -1.50 14.09
N LEU A 713 21.55 -2.76 14.04
CA LEU A 713 21.84 -3.58 15.22
C LEU A 713 23.31 -3.57 15.64
N HIS A 714 24.20 -2.92 14.89
CA HIS A 714 25.65 -2.97 15.14
C HIS A 714 25.98 -2.49 16.55
N THR A 715 25.48 -1.32 16.95
CA THR A 715 25.70 -0.78 18.30
C THR A 715 25.07 -1.66 19.38
N VAL A 716 23.91 -2.27 19.12
CA VAL A 716 23.27 -3.22 20.04
C VAL A 716 24.17 -4.42 20.28
N ALA A 717 24.72 -4.99 19.21
CA ALA A 717 25.61 -6.14 19.26
C ALA A 717 26.93 -5.81 19.98
N HIS A 718 27.64 -4.76 19.56
CA HIS A 718 28.95 -4.45 20.13
C HIS A 718 28.86 -3.95 21.58
N ALA A 719 27.92 -3.06 21.89
CA ALA A 719 27.75 -2.57 23.25
C ALA A 719 27.25 -3.69 24.18
N GLY A 720 26.29 -4.49 23.74
CA GLY A 720 25.76 -5.58 24.57
C GLY A 720 26.75 -6.72 24.81
N ALA A 721 27.58 -7.05 23.81
CA ALA A 721 28.67 -8.01 23.96
C ALA A 721 29.69 -7.54 25.01
N ALA A 722 30.07 -6.25 24.97
CA ALA A 722 31.00 -5.66 25.93
C ALA A 722 30.45 -5.64 27.38
N GLN A 723 29.13 -5.57 27.52
CA GLN A 723 28.44 -5.50 28.82
C GLN A 723 27.99 -6.88 29.33
N ASN A 724 28.29 -7.95 28.59
CA ASN A 724 27.91 -9.33 28.92
C ASN A 724 26.40 -9.46 29.22
N LEU A 725 25.56 -8.89 28.34
CA LEU A 725 24.10 -9.04 28.41
C LEU A 725 23.68 -10.52 28.31
N THR A 726 22.43 -10.82 28.64
CA THR A 726 21.92 -12.21 28.75
C THR A 726 22.05 -13.02 27.46
N TRP A 727 21.94 -12.40 26.28
CA TRP A 727 22.11 -13.06 24.99
C TRP A 727 23.59 -13.36 24.65
N VAL A 728 24.56 -12.83 25.40
CA VAL A 728 26.00 -13.01 25.11
C VAL A 728 26.42 -14.47 25.27
N ALA A 729 25.87 -15.20 26.25
CA ALA A 729 26.18 -16.61 26.44
C ALA A 729 25.83 -17.49 25.23
N PRO A 730 24.58 -17.48 24.69
CA PRO A 730 24.27 -18.26 23.49
C PRO A 730 25.05 -17.79 22.25
N MET A 731 25.33 -16.48 22.10
CA MET A 731 26.13 -15.98 20.97
C MET A 731 27.61 -16.39 21.09
N ARG A 732 28.17 -16.46 22.30
CA ARG A 732 29.50 -17.01 22.54
C ARG A 732 29.60 -18.48 22.15
N ALA A 733 28.62 -19.30 22.52
CA ALA A 733 28.56 -20.69 22.12
C ALA A 733 28.46 -20.85 20.60
N ARG A 734 27.66 -20.00 19.92
CA ARG A 734 27.59 -19.95 18.46
C ARG A 734 28.93 -19.58 17.83
N ALA A 735 29.55 -18.50 18.28
CA ALA A 735 30.85 -18.05 17.77
C ALA A 735 31.97 -19.09 17.99
N ALA A 736 32.00 -19.73 19.17
CA ALA A 736 32.93 -20.83 19.46
C ALA A 736 32.82 -21.96 18.44
N LYS A 737 31.58 -22.36 18.12
CA LYS A 737 31.29 -23.38 17.11
C LYS A 737 31.69 -22.93 15.70
N THR A 738 31.37 -21.70 15.30
CA THR A 738 31.69 -21.15 13.98
C THR A 738 33.20 -21.05 13.75
N HIS A 739 33.96 -20.67 14.78
CA HIS A 739 35.42 -20.49 14.68
C HIS A 739 36.23 -21.72 15.10
N GLY A 740 35.60 -22.79 15.59
CA GLY A 740 36.29 -24.00 16.04
C GLY A 740 37.20 -23.78 17.26
N VAL A 741 36.83 -22.88 18.17
CA VAL A 741 37.59 -22.53 19.37
C VAL A 741 36.80 -22.83 20.65
N ALA A 742 37.49 -22.91 21.80
CA ALA A 742 36.80 -22.99 23.09
C ALA A 742 36.04 -21.68 23.39
N GLU A 743 34.91 -21.74 24.09
CA GLU A 743 34.12 -20.54 24.45
C GLU A 743 34.94 -19.47 25.19
N SER A 744 35.90 -19.90 26.03
CA SER A 744 36.80 -18.99 26.75
C SER A 744 37.78 -18.23 25.85
N ALA A 745 37.96 -18.67 24.60
CA ALA A 745 38.84 -18.05 23.60
C ALA A 745 38.07 -17.16 22.61
N VAL A 746 36.75 -17.09 22.70
CA VAL A 746 35.93 -16.24 21.82
C VAL A 746 36.06 -14.78 22.24
N THR A 747 36.40 -13.92 21.28
CA THR A 747 36.52 -12.47 21.50
C THR A 747 35.15 -11.79 21.54
N THR A 748 35.07 -10.64 22.20
CA THR A 748 33.84 -9.82 22.23
C THR A 748 33.33 -9.47 20.83
N SER A 749 34.24 -9.21 19.88
CA SER A 749 33.87 -8.91 18.49
C SER A 749 33.19 -10.11 17.82
N GLN A 750 33.73 -11.32 17.99
CA GLN A 750 33.13 -12.54 17.45
C GLN A 750 31.74 -12.82 18.07
N ILE A 751 31.52 -12.44 19.34
CA ILE A 751 30.20 -12.56 19.96
C ILE A 751 29.20 -11.57 19.33
N ALA A 752 29.63 -10.33 19.07
CA ALA A 752 28.81 -9.33 18.40
C ALA A 752 28.47 -9.74 16.96
N GLU A 753 29.44 -10.26 16.21
CA GLU A 753 29.21 -10.78 14.86
C GLU A 753 28.23 -11.95 14.86
N ALA A 754 28.36 -12.90 15.80
CA ALA A 754 27.41 -13.99 15.94
C ALA A 754 25.97 -13.52 16.26
N PHE A 755 25.82 -12.40 16.98
CA PHE A 755 24.52 -11.76 17.20
C PHE A 755 23.95 -11.22 15.88
N LEU A 756 24.75 -10.50 15.10
CA LEU A 756 24.32 -9.91 13.82
C LEU A 756 23.96 -11.00 12.80
N ASP A 757 24.75 -12.07 12.74
CA ASP A 757 24.46 -13.25 11.91
C ASP A 757 23.15 -13.92 12.33
N HIS A 758 22.94 -14.10 13.64
CA HIS A 758 21.69 -14.68 14.14
C HIS A 758 20.48 -13.77 13.87
N ALA A 759 20.65 -12.45 13.90
CA ALA A 759 19.60 -11.50 13.59
C ALA A 759 19.17 -11.57 12.11
N VAL A 760 20.12 -11.68 11.20
CA VAL A 760 19.83 -11.88 9.76
C VAL A 760 19.20 -13.26 9.52
N GLU A 761 19.72 -14.30 10.16
CA GLU A 761 19.15 -15.65 10.11
C GLU A 761 17.68 -15.66 10.57
N ARG A 762 17.39 -15.03 11.71
CA ARG A 762 16.03 -14.90 12.26
C ARG A 762 15.10 -14.19 11.26
N LYS A 763 15.54 -13.05 10.70
CA LYS A 763 14.79 -12.27 9.71
C LYS A 763 14.45 -13.11 8.47
N LYS A 764 15.44 -13.80 7.88
CA LYS A 764 15.25 -14.66 6.69
C LYS A 764 14.35 -15.87 6.93
N ASN A 765 14.23 -16.30 8.18
CA ASN A 765 13.44 -17.45 8.57
C ASN A 765 12.01 -17.11 9.00
N LEU A 766 11.66 -15.82 9.15
CA LEU A 766 10.39 -15.37 9.72
C LEU A 766 9.16 -16.06 9.13
N ARG A 767 9.07 -16.11 7.80
CA ARG A 767 7.93 -16.73 7.11
C ARG A 767 7.80 -18.20 7.41
N ARG A 768 8.91 -18.94 7.35
CA ARG A 768 8.93 -20.37 7.66
C ARG A 768 8.52 -20.61 9.12
N ASP A 769 9.11 -19.84 10.04
CA ASP A 769 8.86 -19.98 11.47
C ASP A 769 7.37 -19.73 11.80
N PHE A 770 6.76 -18.69 11.22
CA PHE A 770 5.34 -18.39 11.45
C PHE A 770 4.39 -19.35 10.73
N VAL A 771 4.74 -19.89 9.56
CA VAL A 771 3.99 -20.98 8.94
C VAL A 771 3.96 -22.19 9.88
N GLY A 772 5.12 -22.59 10.42
CA GLY A 772 5.22 -23.68 11.40
C GLY A 772 4.38 -23.39 12.65
N PHE A 773 4.55 -22.23 13.26
CA PHE A 773 3.79 -21.83 14.44
C PHE A 773 2.26 -21.87 14.22
N PHE A 774 1.74 -21.28 13.13
CA PHE A 774 0.29 -21.28 12.91
C PHE A 774 -0.26 -22.67 12.59
N THR A 775 0.46 -23.48 11.81
CA THR A 775 -0.02 -24.80 11.37
C THR A 775 0.17 -25.87 12.44
N GLU A 776 1.32 -25.88 13.12
CA GLU A 776 1.70 -26.92 14.09
C GLU A 776 1.24 -26.60 15.50
N ASP A 777 1.45 -25.38 16.00
CA ASP A 777 1.07 -25.01 17.37
C ASP A 777 -0.40 -24.62 17.46
N LEU A 778 -0.86 -23.73 16.57
CA LEU A 778 -2.24 -23.22 16.58
C LEU A 778 -3.24 -24.06 15.79
N LYS A 779 -2.77 -25.08 15.06
CA LYS A 779 -3.62 -26.00 14.26
C LYS A 779 -4.46 -25.29 13.19
N ILE A 780 -3.98 -24.18 12.65
CA ILE A 780 -4.63 -23.42 11.56
C ILE A 780 -4.04 -23.87 10.22
N ALA A 781 -4.60 -24.94 9.63
CA ALA A 781 -4.07 -25.53 8.40
C ALA A 781 -3.98 -24.56 7.21
N SER A 782 -4.91 -23.60 7.10
CA SER A 782 -4.91 -22.59 6.03
C SER A 782 -3.71 -21.64 6.08
N ALA A 783 -2.98 -21.58 7.20
CA ALA A 783 -1.80 -20.73 7.34
C ALA A 783 -0.62 -21.17 6.46
N ALA A 784 -0.62 -22.41 5.94
CA ALA A 784 0.40 -22.87 4.98
C ALA A 784 0.52 -21.95 3.76
N ALA A 785 -0.57 -21.30 3.36
CA ALA A 785 -0.58 -20.34 2.25
C ALA A 785 0.37 -19.15 2.45
N LEU A 786 0.74 -18.78 3.69
CA LEU A 786 1.72 -17.72 3.98
C LEU A 786 3.08 -17.96 3.32
N GLN A 787 3.43 -19.22 3.02
CA GLN A 787 4.68 -19.57 2.34
C GLN A 787 4.76 -19.03 0.90
N HIS A 788 3.60 -18.80 0.27
CA HIS A 788 3.47 -18.46 -1.15
C HIS A 788 3.06 -17.01 -1.40
N LEU A 789 2.58 -16.28 -0.40
CA LEU A 789 2.14 -14.88 -0.56
C LEU A 789 3.34 -13.94 -0.78
N GLY A 790 3.33 -13.19 -1.89
CA GLY A 790 4.31 -12.14 -2.19
C GLY A 790 5.64 -12.60 -2.82
N LYS A 791 5.65 -13.72 -3.55
CA LYS A 791 6.79 -14.20 -4.37
C LYS A 791 6.57 -14.00 -5.88
N GLY A 792 5.76 -13.00 -6.24
CA GLY A 792 5.45 -12.65 -7.64
C GLY A 792 6.29 -11.48 -8.11
#